data_AF-A0A7S4DUL7-F1
#
_entry.id   AF-A0A7S4DUL7-F1
#
_cell.length_a   1.000
_cell.length_b   1.000
_cell.length_c   1.000
_cell.angle_alpha   90.00
_cell.angle_beta   90.00
_cell.angle_gamma   90.00
#
_symmetry.space_group_name_H-M   'P 1'
#
loop_
_entity.id
_entity.type
_entity.pdbx_description
1 polymer ?
#
loop_
_entity_poly.entity_id
_entity_poly.type
_entity_poly.pdbx_seq_one_letter_code
_entity_poly.pdbx_strand_id
1 'polypeptide(L)'
;MCMMLCTGRFVASSSHTTDRVMIGFTALSKYYFERSNVNTGERLAFTRCVSHFLEDKASRSKLGTMKVNVAWDESDFQIDVGTPAGRHEYKRIIDRNHQLGVTHMVYGPRNTLHSNILNDTDDYKWEHVLWFSLGEQIREGRFDPATDPIPNDILDMVHYARSKNVSLLAYVYPLCVHWSKFPEAWVGGWTDISMPGVKDWLLSTLKAFIHKTGAKGFASDCGYVNDAPDNPRRYSQWRAWQDIIKALRKEFPDIIMDHRSSAHKWGPWHQLSGSYDEPLSGDENPETYGVPIASLSTDHVAADMLRQVNYKYAAFQLIPAVRIPGFMFHQTERTADNGTSPCFYEKPCFNNNTRDFDLLGYKYSVISNIGTAGLNNVLCMIPARDFKEYSLFPKEDLHFISKWLRWTDEHISYLENTVPIATLDMANLGSVDGTAAMASSDEGFLFLFNPNLVPMSVSIVIDESIGISNSSRQSSWVLSEIYPRSLPNVSFYYHSDAIQVTLEPSSAMVLSLFKQINVTKDFAGARTGVVGPAGKEVSFQLNHPTLIGDEAISFNGVQCSKEIDDGRDDDGNAKLQIMFGDGSLAVSHAMPLGDQLPSSQNTGGKFSTTFEVPISVFIQLMERENAYPIDWQSAERFATWLIPQRLLAYIFIANPDDSWSLKAKLDGESVTVHKAYNSRGVINGRTFTGFYLDLNELEIAPDVSYHLELNLPHRLPRGAFQGIFLHNLETSLTGNVTRCAIKTDS
;
A
#
# COMPACT_ATOMS: atom_id res chain seq x y z
N MET A 1 -7.70 5.30 -35.02
CA MET A 1 -8.32 6.61 -34.71
C MET A 1 -9.58 6.32 -33.89
N CYS A 2 -9.44 6.14 -32.58
CA CYS A 2 -10.56 5.83 -31.68
C CYS A 2 -11.23 7.13 -31.26
N MET A 3 -12.39 7.43 -31.87
CA MET A 3 -13.28 8.49 -31.40
C MET A 3 -14.29 7.84 -30.45
N MET A 4 -13.97 7.81 -29.15
CA MET A 4 -15.00 7.57 -28.13
C MET A 4 -15.71 8.91 -27.92
N LEU A 5 -16.89 9.04 -28.52
CA LEU A 5 -17.79 10.17 -28.29
C LEU A 5 -18.39 10.01 -26.88
N CYS A 6 -17.78 10.65 -25.88
CA CYS A 6 -18.51 10.99 -24.66
C CYS A 6 -19.53 12.07 -25.04
N THR A 7 -20.79 11.68 -25.23
CA THR A 7 -21.88 12.60 -25.54
C THR A 7 -22.26 13.41 -24.29
N GLY A 8 -21.64 14.58 -24.13
CA GLY A 8 -22.13 15.68 -23.28
C GLY A 8 -22.55 16.85 -24.16
N ARG A 9 -23.71 17.47 -23.88
CA ARG A 9 -24.18 18.67 -24.60
C ARG A 9 -23.22 19.84 -24.35
N PHE A 10 -22.61 20.37 -25.41
CA PHE A 10 -21.92 21.67 -25.39
C PHE A 10 -22.91 22.79 -25.71
N VAL A 11 -22.98 23.82 -24.86
CA VAL A 11 -23.50 25.14 -25.25
C VAL A 11 -22.28 26.04 -25.40
N ALA A 12 -21.90 26.33 -26.65
CA ALA A 12 -20.74 27.16 -26.96
C ALA A 12 -21.15 28.63 -27.07
N SER A 13 -20.48 29.51 -26.33
CA SER A 13 -20.32 30.91 -26.73
C SER A 13 -18.83 31.25 -26.74
N SER A 14 -18.38 31.76 -27.88
CA SER A 14 -17.02 32.21 -28.21
C SER A 14 -15.94 31.14 -28.49
N SER A 15 -15.28 31.33 -29.64
CA SER A 15 -14.31 30.46 -30.29
C SER A 15 -12.99 30.33 -29.51
N HIS A 16 -12.64 29.10 -29.12
CA HIS A 16 -11.29 28.71 -28.76
C HIS A 16 -10.88 27.53 -29.66
N THR A 17 -9.70 27.59 -30.27
CA THR A 17 -9.08 26.43 -30.91
C THR A 17 -8.73 25.42 -29.83
N THR A 18 -9.54 24.38 -29.69
CA THR A 18 -9.28 23.26 -28.80
C THR A 18 -8.26 22.33 -29.41
N ASP A 19 -7.29 21.87 -28.61
CA ASP A 19 -6.36 20.82 -29.00
C ASP A 19 -7.14 19.57 -29.43
N ARG A 20 -6.62 18.79 -30.38
CA ARG A 20 -7.31 17.62 -30.99
C ARG A 20 -7.65 16.49 -30.00
N VAL A 21 -7.28 16.63 -28.72
CA VAL A 21 -7.54 15.70 -27.60
C VAL A 21 -8.32 16.41 -26.48
N MET A 22 -9.16 17.40 -26.80
CA MET A 22 -10.13 17.97 -25.84
C MET A 22 -11.39 17.09 -25.74
N ILE A 23 -11.21 15.84 -25.30
CA ILE A 23 -12.27 15.03 -24.65
C ILE A 23 -11.72 14.74 -23.25
N GLY A 24 -11.79 15.72 -22.36
CA GLY A 24 -11.17 15.60 -21.02
C GLY A 24 -11.36 16.80 -20.10
N PHE A 25 -11.71 17.98 -20.61
CA PHE A 25 -12.13 19.11 -19.79
C PHE A 25 -13.64 19.33 -19.89
N THR A 26 -14.42 18.36 -19.41
CA THR A 26 -15.68 18.74 -18.76
C THR A 26 -15.35 19.08 -17.32
N ALA A 27 -15.89 20.18 -16.79
CA ALA A 27 -16.17 20.23 -15.37
C ALA A 27 -17.18 19.11 -15.10
N LEU A 28 -16.66 17.92 -14.84
CA LEU A 28 -17.48 16.82 -14.39
C LEU A 28 -18.11 17.32 -13.09
N SER A 29 -19.44 17.47 -13.05
CA SER A 29 -20.13 17.73 -11.78
C SER A 29 -19.85 16.61 -10.77
N LYS A 30 -19.36 15.45 -11.24
CA LYS A 30 -18.78 14.33 -10.48
C LYS A 30 -17.60 13.72 -11.27
N TYR A 31 -16.36 13.82 -10.75
CA TYR A 31 -15.11 13.30 -11.36
C TYR A 31 -15.02 11.75 -11.43
N TYR A 32 -16.13 11.06 -11.25
CA TYR A 32 -16.24 9.62 -11.13
C TYR A 32 -17.60 9.17 -11.67
N PHE A 33 -17.65 7.98 -12.26
CA PHE A 33 -18.93 7.33 -12.55
C PHE A 33 -19.56 6.85 -11.22
N GLU A 34 -20.77 7.29 -10.89
CA GLU A 34 -21.54 6.72 -9.78
C GLU A 34 -21.93 5.28 -10.11
N ARG A 35 -21.21 4.29 -9.55
CA ARG A 35 -21.30 2.84 -9.86
C ARG A 35 -21.24 2.56 -11.37
N SER A 36 -20.15 1.93 -11.81
CA SER A 36 -19.79 1.78 -13.23
C SER A 36 -20.90 1.13 -14.09
N ASN A 37 -21.69 1.95 -14.78
CA ASN A 37 -22.42 1.54 -15.99
C ASN A 37 -21.48 1.32 -17.19
N VAL A 38 -20.17 1.57 -17.01
CA VAL A 38 -19.11 1.30 -17.99
C VAL A 38 -18.77 -0.18 -17.93
N ASN A 39 -19.04 -0.90 -19.01
CA ASN A 39 -18.73 -2.33 -19.06
C ASN A 39 -17.22 -2.58 -19.21
N THR A 40 -16.77 -3.80 -18.90
CA THR A 40 -15.34 -4.17 -18.92
C THR A 40 -14.68 -3.93 -20.28
N GLY A 41 -15.41 -4.14 -21.38
CA GLY A 41 -14.91 -3.91 -22.73
C GLY A 41 -14.66 -2.42 -23.03
N GLU A 42 -15.57 -1.53 -22.61
CA GLU A 42 -15.40 -0.08 -22.73
C GLU A 42 -14.23 0.43 -21.89
N ARG A 43 -14.12 -0.05 -20.64
CA ARG A 43 -12.98 0.25 -19.76
C ARG A 43 -11.67 -0.12 -20.45
N LEU A 44 -11.57 -1.36 -20.95
CA LEU A 44 -10.37 -1.86 -21.61
C LEU A 44 -10.02 -1.07 -22.88
N ALA A 45 -11.02 -0.73 -23.70
CA ALA A 45 -10.81 0.09 -24.89
C ALA A 45 -10.28 1.49 -24.54
N PHE A 46 -10.86 2.12 -23.51
CA PHE A 46 -10.44 3.44 -23.05
C PHE A 46 -9.02 3.42 -22.46
N THR A 47 -8.73 2.51 -21.53
CA THR A 47 -7.41 2.43 -20.89
C THR A 47 -6.32 2.07 -21.88
N ARG A 48 -6.59 1.21 -22.87
CA ARG A 48 -5.66 0.94 -23.99
C ARG A 48 -5.42 2.16 -24.86
N CYS A 49 -6.45 2.97 -25.11
CA CYS A 49 -6.32 4.23 -25.84
C CYS A 49 -5.38 5.18 -25.10
N VAL A 50 -5.60 5.42 -23.80
CA VAL A 50 -4.72 6.26 -22.97
C VAL A 50 -3.29 5.70 -22.95
N SER A 51 -3.14 4.39 -22.74
CA SER A 51 -1.84 3.69 -22.69
C SER A 51 -1.02 3.89 -23.96
N HIS A 52 -1.69 4.04 -25.11
CA HIS A 52 -1.02 4.33 -26.38
C HIS A 52 -0.29 5.68 -26.37
N PHE A 53 -0.81 6.69 -25.67
CA PHE A 53 -0.29 8.06 -25.58
C PHE A 53 0.68 8.29 -24.41
N LEU A 54 1.00 7.26 -23.63
CA LEU A 54 1.97 7.40 -22.55
C LEU A 54 3.38 7.61 -23.11
N GLU A 55 4.08 8.59 -22.55
CA GLU A 55 5.38 9.06 -23.05
C GLU A 55 6.57 8.36 -22.36
N ASP A 56 6.32 7.51 -21.36
CA ASP A 56 7.32 6.88 -20.49
C ASP A 56 7.66 5.42 -20.86
N LYS A 57 7.26 4.98 -22.05
CA LYS A 57 7.53 3.62 -22.55
C LYS A 57 9.03 3.28 -22.53
N ALA A 58 9.88 4.25 -22.85
CA ALA A 58 11.34 4.08 -22.83
C ALA A 58 11.88 3.86 -21.41
N SER A 59 11.44 4.66 -20.42
CA SER A 59 11.81 4.45 -19.02
C SER A 59 11.35 3.08 -18.53
N ARG A 60 10.10 2.68 -18.83
CA ARG A 60 9.55 1.39 -18.35
C ARG A 60 10.26 0.19 -18.95
N SER A 61 10.61 0.23 -20.24
CA SER A 61 11.34 -0.88 -20.86
C SER A 61 12.76 -1.06 -20.29
N LYS A 62 13.36 0.01 -19.76
CA LYS A 62 14.70 -0.04 -19.16
C LYS A 62 14.68 -0.32 -17.66
N LEU A 63 13.76 0.29 -16.93
CA LEU A 63 13.71 0.26 -15.46
C LEU A 63 12.91 -0.93 -14.92
N GLY A 64 12.02 -1.53 -15.72
CA GLY A 64 11.07 -2.52 -15.23
C GLY A 64 9.96 -1.85 -14.42
N THR A 65 9.70 -2.35 -13.21
CA THR A 65 8.76 -1.70 -12.30
C THR A 65 9.39 -0.49 -11.62
N MET A 66 8.56 0.54 -11.36
CA MET A 66 9.01 1.70 -10.60
C MET A 66 9.15 1.29 -9.14
N LYS A 67 10.32 1.50 -8.56
CA LYS A 67 10.65 1.18 -7.16
C LYS A 67 11.27 2.41 -6.53
N VAL A 68 10.42 3.22 -5.88
CA VAL A 68 10.76 4.57 -5.39
C VAL A 68 10.52 4.63 -3.89
N ASN A 69 11.53 5.02 -3.10
CA ASN A 69 11.30 5.45 -1.72
C ASN A 69 11.05 6.96 -1.68
N VAL A 70 9.96 7.34 -1.04
CA VAL A 70 9.59 8.71 -0.75
C VAL A 70 10.09 9.01 0.65
N ALA A 71 11.37 9.30 0.77
CA ALA A 71 12.04 9.37 2.06
C ALA A 71 11.57 10.54 2.95
N TRP A 72 10.86 11.49 2.35
CA TRP A 72 10.10 12.46 3.11
C TRP A 72 9.09 11.81 4.07
N ASP A 73 8.52 10.67 3.70
CA ASP A 73 7.47 10.01 4.48
C ASP A 73 8.03 9.35 5.75
N GLU A 74 9.34 9.07 5.82
CA GLU A 74 10.09 8.74 7.05
C GLU A 74 10.59 10.01 7.77
N SER A 75 10.20 11.19 7.31
CA SER A 75 10.66 12.50 7.78
C SER A 75 12.15 12.76 7.60
N ASP A 76 12.74 12.38 6.46
CA ASP A 76 14.15 12.64 6.16
C ASP A 76 14.54 14.13 6.15
N PHE A 77 13.57 15.05 5.97
CA PHE A 77 13.75 16.50 6.09
C PHE A 77 14.26 16.95 7.47
N GLN A 78 14.08 16.12 8.50
CA GLN A 78 14.64 16.37 9.83
C GLN A 78 16.16 16.09 9.91
N ILE A 79 16.73 15.41 8.92
CA ILE A 79 18.14 14.99 8.87
C ILE A 79 19.00 16.10 8.25
N ASP A 80 20.08 16.47 8.95
CA ASP A 80 21.03 17.48 8.47
C ASP A 80 22.30 16.87 7.87
N VAL A 81 22.32 16.72 6.55
CA VAL A 81 23.51 16.20 5.84
C VAL A 81 24.68 17.19 5.78
N GLY A 82 24.48 18.43 6.22
CA GLY A 82 25.58 19.36 6.47
C GLY A 82 26.50 18.87 7.59
N THR A 83 25.97 18.03 8.50
CA THR A 83 26.72 17.46 9.62
C THR A 83 27.22 16.03 9.34
N PRO A 84 28.34 15.58 9.96
CA PRO A 84 28.78 14.19 9.86
C PRO A 84 27.73 13.18 10.34
N ALA A 85 27.00 13.50 11.42
CA ALA A 85 25.99 12.62 11.99
C ALA A 85 24.80 12.42 11.04
N GLY A 86 24.27 13.50 10.47
CA GLY A 86 23.17 13.41 9.50
C GLY A 86 23.59 12.72 8.20
N ARG A 87 24.84 12.88 7.74
CA ARG A 87 25.36 12.06 6.62
C ARG A 87 25.37 10.57 6.94
N HIS A 88 25.77 10.19 8.15
CA HIS A 88 25.75 8.77 8.55
C HIS A 88 24.32 8.22 8.66
N GLU A 89 23.37 9.00 9.15
CA GLU A 89 21.95 8.64 9.18
C GLU A 89 21.38 8.48 7.77
N TYR A 90 21.53 9.50 6.91
CA TYR A 90 20.98 9.45 5.55
C TYR A 90 21.59 8.32 4.71
N LYS A 91 22.88 8.01 4.90
CA LYS A 91 23.52 6.85 4.26
C LYS A 91 22.89 5.51 4.65
N ARG A 92 22.36 5.36 5.88
CA ARG A 92 21.61 4.15 6.26
C ARG A 92 20.33 4.00 5.46
N ILE A 93 19.63 5.10 5.19
CA ILE A 93 18.42 5.11 4.38
C ILE A 93 18.76 4.66 2.94
N ILE A 94 19.84 5.18 2.36
CA ILE A 94 20.35 4.73 1.06
C ILE A 94 20.72 3.23 1.09
N ASP A 95 21.42 2.77 2.13
CA ASP A 95 21.82 1.37 2.26
C ASP A 95 20.61 0.43 2.41
N ARG A 96 19.59 0.83 3.18
CA ARG A 96 18.34 0.07 3.31
C ARG A 96 17.60 -0.01 1.98
N ASN A 97 17.49 1.10 1.25
CA ASN A 97 16.90 1.10 -0.09
C ASN A 97 17.59 0.09 -1.02
N HIS A 98 18.92 0.06 -1.02
CA HIS A 98 19.69 -0.93 -1.78
C HIS A 98 19.37 -2.37 -1.34
N GLN A 99 19.31 -2.65 -0.04
CA GLN A 99 18.98 -3.98 0.49
C GLN A 99 17.58 -4.44 0.11
N LEU A 100 16.61 -3.52 0.09
CA LEU A 100 15.23 -3.78 -0.31
C LEU A 100 15.08 -3.98 -1.83
N GLY A 101 16.04 -3.51 -2.63
CA GLY A 101 15.94 -3.50 -4.10
C GLY A 101 15.21 -2.26 -4.66
N VAL A 102 15.09 -1.21 -3.85
CA VAL A 102 14.61 0.10 -4.29
C VAL A 102 15.67 0.74 -5.19
N THR A 103 15.22 1.35 -6.29
CA THR A 103 16.12 1.87 -7.34
C THR A 103 16.20 3.38 -7.34
N HIS A 104 15.18 4.06 -6.81
CA HIS A 104 15.09 5.51 -6.77
C HIS A 104 14.63 6.00 -5.40
N MET A 105 15.05 7.18 -5.01
CA MET A 105 14.71 7.78 -3.72
C MET A 105 14.52 9.28 -3.88
N VAL A 106 13.45 9.83 -3.31
CA VAL A 106 13.28 11.28 -3.19
C VAL A 106 14.28 11.80 -2.17
N TYR A 107 15.05 12.83 -2.56
CA TYR A 107 15.99 13.49 -1.67
C TYR A 107 15.28 14.64 -0.96
N GLY A 108 14.92 14.44 0.30
CA GLY A 108 14.33 15.46 1.16
C GLY A 108 15.17 15.95 2.35
N PRO A 109 16.42 15.49 2.65
CA PRO A 109 17.13 15.99 3.82
C PRO A 109 17.54 17.45 3.64
N ARG A 110 17.67 18.15 4.77
CA ARG A 110 18.20 19.51 4.79
C ARG A 110 19.73 19.52 4.79
N ASN A 111 20.30 20.65 4.42
CA ASN A 111 21.74 20.87 4.48
C ASN A 111 22.05 22.28 4.97
N THR A 112 22.38 22.40 6.26
CA THR A 112 22.59 23.71 6.89
C THR A 112 23.83 24.47 6.38
N LEU A 113 24.66 23.85 5.55
CA LEU A 113 25.74 24.54 4.84
C LEU A 113 25.21 25.43 3.70
N HIS A 114 24.01 25.12 3.18
CA HIS A 114 23.48 25.72 1.95
C HIS A 114 22.12 26.41 2.13
N SER A 115 21.31 25.96 3.09
CA SER A 115 19.93 26.40 3.30
C SER A 115 19.53 26.42 4.78
N ASN A 116 18.48 27.15 5.12
CA ASN A 116 17.91 27.25 6.46
C ASN A 116 16.40 27.53 6.39
N ILE A 117 15.59 26.68 7.02
CA ILE A 117 14.13 26.82 7.10
C ILE A 117 13.63 28.22 7.50
N LEU A 118 14.39 28.97 8.29
CA LEU A 118 14.04 30.35 8.68
C LEU A 118 14.11 31.35 7.52
N ASN A 119 14.78 30.97 6.42
CA ASN A 119 14.95 31.75 5.20
C ASN A 119 13.95 31.36 4.09
N ASP A 120 13.15 30.32 4.32
CA ASP A 120 12.12 29.90 3.37
C ASP A 120 11.06 30.99 3.19
N THR A 121 10.71 31.26 1.95
CA THR A 121 9.69 32.27 1.61
C THR A 121 8.37 31.68 1.16
N ASP A 122 8.32 30.38 0.88
CA ASP A 122 7.12 29.67 0.51
C ASP A 122 6.17 29.49 1.70
N ASP A 123 4.87 29.38 1.40
CA ASP A 123 3.82 29.27 2.41
C ASP A 123 3.93 27.98 3.25
N TYR A 124 4.60 26.95 2.71
CA TYR A 124 4.74 25.65 3.37
C TYR A 124 6.09 25.44 4.09
N LYS A 125 7.05 26.35 3.92
CA LYS A 125 8.40 26.30 4.52
C LYS A 125 9.20 25.06 4.13
N TRP A 126 9.31 24.83 2.82
CA TRP A 126 10.05 23.68 2.27
C TRP A 126 11.21 24.04 1.35
N GLU A 127 11.40 25.31 1.01
CA GLU A 127 12.48 25.76 0.11
C GLU A 127 13.88 25.23 0.50
N HIS A 128 14.16 25.11 1.79
CA HIS A 128 15.44 24.65 2.31
C HIS A 128 15.79 23.19 1.95
N VAL A 129 14.83 22.34 1.61
CA VAL A 129 15.09 20.94 1.18
C VAL A 129 15.00 20.75 -0.32
N LEU A 130 14.38 21.69 -1.05
CA LEU A 130 14.23 21.59 -2.50
C LEU A 130 15.58 21.58 -3.23
N TRP A 131 15.62 20.97 -4.40
CA TRP A 131 16.78 20.99 -5.31
C TRP A 131 18.08 20.47 -4.67
N PHE A 132 18.01 19.34 -3.96
CA PHE A 132 19.12 18.83 -3.14
C PHE A 132 19.62 19.86 -2.12
N SER A 133 18.67 20.52 -1.44
CA SER A 133 18.91 21.61 -0.48
C SER A 133 19.48 22.92 -1.07
N LEU A 134 19.40 23.12 -2.40
CA LEU A 134 19.82 24.36 -3.08
C LEU A 134 18.66 25.29 -3.43
N GLY A 135 17.42 24.95 -3.06
CA GLY A 135 16.21 25.70 -3.44
C GLY A 135 16.28 27.19 -3.14
N GLU A 136 16.66 27.57 -1.92
CA GLU A 136 16.84 28.97 -1.54
C GLU A 136 17.88 29.70 -2.40
N GLN A 137 19.02 29.05 -2.69
CA GLN A 137 20.09 29.66 -3.49
C GLN A 137 19.65 29.87 -4.93
N ILE A 138 18.86 28.95 -5.50
CA ILE A 138 18.26 29.12 -6.83
C ILE A 138 17.23 30.25 -6.81
N ARG A 139 16.38 30.30 -5.78
CA ARG A 139 15.36 31.37 -5.61
C ARG A 139 15.99 32.75 -5.62
N GLU A 140 17.07 32.91 -4.86
CA GLU A 140 17.80 34.17 -4.67
C GLU A 140 18.77 34.48 -5.81
N GLY A 141 18.94 33.57 -6.78
CA GLY A 141 19.91 33.70 -7.86
C GLY A 141 21.37 33.63 -7.41
N ARG A 142 21.63 33.09 -6.22
CA ARG A 142 22.98 32.83 -5.68
C ARG A 142 23.62 31.57 -6.27
N PHE A 143 22.82 30.69 -6.86
CA PHE A 143 23.26 29.49 -7.54
C PHE A 143 22.50 29.30 -8.86
N ASP A 144 23.22 29.20 -9.97
CA ASP A 144 22.68 28.88 -11.29
C ASP A 144 23.13 27.46 -11.72
N PRO A 145 22.19 26.50 -11.83
CA PRO A 145 22.48 25.15 -12.29
C PRO A 145 23.16 25.09 -13.66
N ALA A 146 23.08 26.11 -14.51
CA ALA A 146 23.76 26.16 -15.80
C ALA A 146 25.25 26.54 -15.67
N THR A 147 25.64 27.43 -14.77
CA THR A 147 27.02 27.97 -14.71
C THR A 147 27.82 27.52 -13.50
N ASP A 148 27.17 27.34 -12.34
CA ASP A 148 27.89 27.18 -11.08
C ASP A 148 28.21 25.71 -10.74
N PRO A 149 29.32 25.42 -10.05
CA PRO A 149 29.66 24.06 -9.64
C PRO A 149 28.71 23.57 -8.53
N ILE A 150 28.34 22.28 -8.56
CA ILE A 150 27.59 21.65 -7.45
C ILE A 150 28.53 21.54 -6.24
N PRO A 151 28.08 21.92 -5.02
CA PRO A 151 28.85 21.70 -3.80
C PRO A 151 29.25 20.23 -3.61
N ASN A 152 30.49 20.00 -3.17
CA ASN A 152 31.05 18.65 -3.03
C ASN A 152 30.29 17.79 -2.02
N ASP A 153 29.79 18.38 -0.93
CA ASP A 153 29.04 17.67 0.09
C ASP A 153 27.70 17.10 -0.44
N ILE A 154 27.08 17.78 -1.42
CA ILE A 154 25.91 17.27 -2.15
C ILE A 154 26.33 16.16 -3.12
N LEU A 155 27.40 16.39 -3.90
CA LEU A 155 27.91 15.38 -4.84
C LEU A 155 28.33 14.09 -4.13
N ASP A 156 28.88 14.17 -2.92
CA ASP A 156 29.24 13.02 -2.10
C ASP A 156 28.03 12.13 -1.80
N MET A 157 26.86 12.71 -1.48
CA MET A 157 25.63 11.94 -1.27
C MET A 157 25.12 11.33 -2.57
N VAL A 158 25.15 12.08 -3.68
CA VAL A 158 24.77 11.56 -5.00
C VAL A 158 25.67 10.40 -5.44
N HIS A 159 26.97 10.53 -5.24
CA HIS A 159 27.95 9.48 -5.55
C HIS A 159 27.78 8.26 -4.64
N TYR A 160 27.50 8.47 -3.35
CA TYR A 160 27.22 7.38 -2.43
C TYR A 160 25.98 6.60 -2.87
N ALA A 161 24.86 7.28 -3.14
CA ALA A 161 23.63 6.64 -3.65
C ALA A 161 23.91 5.84 -4.92
N ARG A 162 24.62 6.44 -5.89
CA ARG A 162 25.02 5.75 -7.13
C ARG A 162 25.87 4.51 -6.87
N SER A 163 26.79 4.56 -5.90
CA SER A 163 27.61 3.39 -5.52
C SER A 163 26.79 2.22 -4.98
N LYS A 164 25.55 2.49 -4.56
CA LYS A 164 24.57 1.52 -4.07
C LYS A 164 23.49 1.20 -5.11
N ASN A 165 23.65 1.63 -6.36
CA ASN A 165 22.66 1.52 -7.42
C ASN A 165 21.30 2.16 -7.06
N VAL A 166 21.32 3.18 -6.19
CA VAL A 166 20.15 4.01 -5.86
C VAL A 166 20.32 5.35 -6.56
N SER A 167 19.28 5.78 -7.27
CA SER A 167 19.26 7.06 -7.95
C SER A 167 18.43 8.08 -7.18
N LEU A 168 18.90 9.32 -7.12
CA LEU A 168 18.20 10.38 -6.38
C LEU A 168 17.26 11.18 -7.30
N LEU A 169 16.06 11.45 -6.79
CA LEU A 169 15.09 12.38 -7.36
C LEU A 169 15.15 13.68 -6.58
N ALA A 170 15.28 14.81 -7.26
CA ALA A 170 15.27 16.10 -6.58
C ALA A 170 13.83 16.53 -6.28
N TYR A 171 13.55 16.95 -5.06
CA TYR A 171 12.27 17.54 -4.71
C TYR A 171 12.21 18.99 -5.20
N VAL A 172 11.15 19.37 -5.93
CA VAL A 172 11.03 20.70 -6.57
C VAL A 172 9.61 21.25 -6.50
N TYR A 173 9.49 22.56 -6.25
CA TYR A 173 8.22 23.32 -6.30
C TYR A 173 8.23 24.30 -7.46
N PRO A 174 7.61 23.96 -8.61
CA PRO A 174 7.55 24.85 -9.76
C PRO A 174 6.79 26.16 -9.46
N LEU A 175 5.72 26.08 -8.67
CA LEU A 175 4.80 27.20 -8.42
C LEU A 175 4.98 27.87 -7.07
N CYS A 176 5.28 27.11 -6.02
CA CYS A 176 5.19 27.59 -4.63
C CYS A 176 6.35 28.49 -4.22
N VAL A 177 7.27 28.79 -5.14
CA VAL A 177 8.48 29.56 -4.87
C VAL A 177 8.38 30.92 -5.54
N HIS A 178 8.57 31.99 -4.76
CA HIS A 178 8.66 33.35 -5.29
C HIS A 178 10.04 33.60 -5.89
N TRP A 179 10.19 33.32 -7.18
CA TRP A 179 11.45 33.50 -7.89
C TRP A 179 11.81 34.98 -8.00
N SER A 180 12.89 35.40 -7.34
CA SER A 180 13.34 36.81 -7.35
C SER A 180 13.68 37.33 -8.75
N LYS A 181 13.94 36.43 -9.70
CA LYS A 181 14.18 36.73 -11.12
C LYS A 181 12.92 37.13 -11.89
N PHE A 182 11.74 36.72 -11.42
CA PHE A 182 10.44 36.94 -12.09
C PHE A 182 9.38 37.41 -11.07
N PRO A 183 9.59 38.54 -10.38
CA PRO A 183 8.63 39.04 -9.38
C PRO A 183 7.24 39.29 -9.98
N GLU A 184 7.15 39.62 -11.27
CA GLU A 184 5.89 39.82 -11.98
C GLU A 184 5.09 38.53 -12.21
N ALA A 185 5.75 37.38 -12.12
CA ALA A 185 5.10 36.07 -12.26
C ALA A 185 4.43 35.62 -10.97
N TRP A 186 4.72 36.25 -9.83
CA TRP A 186 4.11 35.94 -8.55
C TRP A 186 2.70 36.54 -8.44
N VAL A 187 1.69 35.70 -8.55
CA VAL A 187 0.27 36.11 -8.56
C VAL A 187 -0.52 35.27 -7.56
N GLY A 188 -1.06 35.93 -6.54
CA GLY A 188 -1.97 35.29 -5.58
C GLY A 188 -1.32 34.19 -4.73
N GLY A 189 -0.03 34.32 -4.43
CA GLY A 189 0.74 33.33 -3.64
C GLY A 189 1.44 32.24 -4.47
N TRP A 190 1.43 32.35 -5.80
CA TRP A 190 1.98 31.32 -6.69
C TRP A 190 2.70 31.92 -7.90
N THR A 191 3.72 31.23 -8.39
CA THR A 191 4.41 31.57 -9.65
C THR A 191 3.59 31.10 -10.86
N ASP A 192 3.25 32.02 -11.77
CA ASP A 192 2.64 31.68 -13.05
C ASP A 192 3.66 31.14 -14.06
N ILE A 193 3.82 29.82 -14.07
CA ILE A 193 4.70 29.11 -15.00
C ILE A 193 4.24 29.16 -16.47
N SER A 194 3.04 29.68 -16.76
CA SER A 194 2.58 29.82 -18.15
C SER A 194 3.22 31.00 -18.89
N MET A 195 3.88 31.91 -18.17
CA MET A 195 4.66 32.99 -18.76
C MET A 195 5.85 32.41 -19.54
N PRO A 196 6.04 32.75 -20.84
CA PRO A 196 7.09 32.15 -21.67
C PRO A 196 8.49 32.21 -21.06
N GLY A 197 8.88 33.37 -20.50
CA GLY A 197 10.19 33.54 -19.86
C GLY A 197 10.39 32.64 -18.63
N VAL A 198 9.35 32.45 -17.82
CA VAL A 198 9.39 31.56 -16.65
C VAL A 198 9.45 30.10 -17.09
N LYS A 199 8.61 29.71 -18.05
CA LYS A 199 8.57 28.34 -18.61
C LYS A 199 9.92 27.93 -19.18
N ASP A 200 10.51 28.77 -20.03
CA ASP A 200 11.77 28.48 -20.72
C ASP A 200 12.94 28.46 -19.74
N TRP A 201 12.95 29.37 -18.77
CA TRP A 201 13.92 29.36 -17.68
C TRP A 201 13.81 28.08 -16.85
N LEU A 202 12.61 27.73 -16.36
CA LEU A 202 12.40 26.56 -15.52
C LEU A 202 12.81 25.27 -16.24
N LEU A 203 12.42 25.10 -17.51
CA LEU A 203 12.83 23.96 -18.31
C LEU A 203 14.35 23.87 -18.44
N SER A 204 15.01 24.99 -18.74
CA SER A 204 16.47 25.04 -18.89
C SER A 204 17.18 24.73 -17.57
N THR A 205 16.68 25.27 -16.46
CA THR A 205 17.18 25.03 -15.11
C THR A 205 17.06 23.56 -14.71
N LEU A 206 15.90 22.93 -14.94
CA LEU A 206 15.68 21.50 -14.67
C LEU A 206 16.65 20.62 -15.47
N LYS A 207 16.84 20.92 -16.75
CA LYS A 207 17.79 20.19 -17.62
C LYS A 207 19.24 20.34 -17.15
N ALA A 208 19.66 21.57 -16.90
CA ALA A 208 21.00 21.87 -16.43
C ALA A 208 21.28 21.17 -15.08
N PHE A 209 20.31 21.18 -14.17
CA PHE A 209 20.39 20.51 -12.89
C PHE A 209 20.62 18.99 -13.05
N ILE A 210 19.85 18.31 -13.90
CA ILE A 210 20.06 16.88 -14.20
C ILE A 210 21.46 16.64 -14.76
N HIS A 211 21.89 17.41 -15.75
CA HIS A 211 23.22 17.23 -16.37
C HIS A 211 24.36 17.38 -15.37
N LYS A 212 24.27 18.35 -14.45
CA LYS A 212 25.34 18.62 -13.47
C LYS A 212 25.34 17.68 -12.27
N THR A 213 24.16 17.43 -11.70
CA THR A 213 24.05 16.61 -10.49
C THR A 213 24.04 15.12 -10.81
N GLY A 214 23.50 14.74 -11.97
CA GLY A 214 23.19 13.35 -12.31
C GLY A 214 21.93 12.81 -11.62
N ALA A 215 21.05 13.68 -11.11
CA ALA A 215 19.71 13.31 -10.66
C ALA A 215 18.95 12.52 -11.73
N LYS A 216 18.07 11.60 -11.31
CA LYS A 216 17.27 10.74 -12.22
C LYS A 216 15.81 11.11 -12.28
N GLY A 217 15.51 12.37 -12.03
CA GLY A 217 14.17 12.92 -12.14
C GLY A 217 13.81 13.79 -10.95
N PHE A 218 12.51 13.98 -10.77
CA PHE A 218 11.98 14.95 -9.84
C PHE A 218 10.76 14.39 -9.11
N ALA A 219 10.66 14.71 -7.83
CA ALA A 219 9.40 14.72 -7.11
C ALA A 219 8.89 16.16 -7.12
N SER A 220 7.66 16.37 -7.57
CA SER A 220 7.10 17.72 -7.67
C SER A 220 5.74 17.77 -7.01
N ASP A 221 5.59 18.70 -6.08
CA ASP A 221 4.30 19.07 -5.52
C ASP A 221 3.75 20.28 -6.28
N CYS A 222 2.42 20.38 -6.38
CA CYS A 222 1.73 21.53 -6.97
C CYS A 222 2.25 21.92 -8.39
N GLY A 223 1.97 21.10 -9.41
CA GLY A 223 2.40 21.37 -10.80
C GLY A 223 1.64 22.50 -11.54
N TYR A 224 0.48 22.92 -11.05
CA TYR A 224 -0.26 24.14 -11.47
C TYR A 224 -1.25 24.54 -10.34
N VAL A 225 -1.74 25.80 -10.32
CA VAL A 225 -2.56 26.30 -9.21
C VAL A 225 -3.96 25.69 -9.23
N ASN A 226 -4.27 24.85 -8.24
CA ASN A 226 -5.57 24.18 -8.15
C ASN A 226 -6.52 24.81 -7.10
N ASP A 227 -5.98 25.37 -6.02
CA ASP A 227 -6.77 25.80 -4.86
C ASP A 227 -7.29 27.25 -4.95
N ALA A 228 -7.06 27.91 -6.09
CA ALA A 228 -7.69 29.18 -6.44
C ALA A 228 -8.83 28.92 -7.46
N PRO A 229 -10.09 28.68 -7.03
CA PRO A 229 -11.22 28.36 -7.91
C PRO A 229 -11.44 29.40 -9.03
N ASP A 230 -11.03 30.64 -8.81
CA ASP A 230 -11.16 31.75 -9.77
C ASP A 230 -9.88 32.06 -10.57
N ASN A 231 -8.84 31.21 -10.53
CA ASN A 231 -7.62 31.47 -11.29
C ASN A 231 -7.82 31.25 -12.81
N PRO A 232 -7.86 32.30 -13.64
CA PRO A 232 -8.11 32.17 -15.08
C PRO A 232 -6.94 31.53 -15.85
N ARG A 233 -5.77 31.37 -15.21
CA ARG A 233 -4.54 30.82 -15.81
C ARG A 233 -4.32 29.33 -15.52
N ARG A 234 -5.27 28.66 -14.87
CA ARG A 234 -5.13 27.24 -14.50
C ARG A 234 -4.77 26.33 -15.69
N TYR A 235 -5.50 26.48 -16.80
CA TYR A 235 -5.25 25.69 -18.01
C TYR A 235 -3.90 26.02 -18.66
N SER A 236 -3.52 27.31 -18.72
CA SER A 236 -2.24 27.70 -19.32
C SER A 236 -1.05 27.22 -18.49
N GLN A 237 -1.17 27.22 -17.16
CA GLN A 237 -0.14 26.67 -16.27
C GLN A 237 -0.05 25.16 -16.39
N TRP A 238 -1.19 24.45 -16.38
CA TRP A 238 -1.22 23.02 -16.65
C TRP A 238 -0.53 22.70 -17.97
N ARG A 239 -0.86 23.43 -19.05
CA ARG A 239 -0.26 23.17 -20.35
C ARG A 239 1.24 23.44 -20.37
N ALA A 240 1.68 24.53 -19.73
CA ALA A 240 3.10 24.84 -19.61
C ALA A 240 3.85 23.74 -18.85
N TRP A 241 3.27 23.23 -17.75
CA TRP A 241 3.85 22.11 -17.01
C TRP A 241 3.97 20.85 -17.88
N GLN A 242 2.91 20.49 -18.62
CA GLN A 242 2.91 19.37 -19.55
C GLN A 242 3.98 19.51 -20.64
N ASP A 243 4.16 20.71 -21.19
CA ASP A 243 5.21 20.98 -22.18
C ASP A 243 6.62 20.82 -21.56
N ILE A 244 6.83 21.28 -20.32
CA ILE A 244 8.09 21.13 -19.58
C ILE A 244 8.42 19.65 -19.39
N ILE A 245 7.49 18.87 -18.82
CA ILE A 245 7.75 17.45 -18.50
C ILE A 245 7.93 16.61 -19.78
N LYS A 246 7.20 16.91 -20.86
CA LYS A 246 7.43 16.28 -22.17
C LYS A 246 8.82 16.59 -22.71
N ALA A 247 9.25 17.84 -22.62
CA ALA A 247 10.57 18.25 -23.08
C ALA A 247 11.70 17.62 -22.24
N LEU A 248 11.49 17.45 -20.93
CA LEU A 248 12.43 16.73 -20.05
C LEU A 248 12.52 15.25 -20.44
N ARG A 249 11.39 14.56 -20.57
CA ARG A 249 11.35 13.13 -20.91
C ARG A 249 11.93 12.84 -22.30
N LYS A 250 11.75 13.76 -23.25
CA LYS A 250 12.37 13.66 -24.59
C LYS A 250 13.91 13.67 -24.52
N GLU A 251 14.49 14.45 -23.61
CA GLU A 251 15.95 14.55 -23.45
C GLU A 251 16.50 13.47 -22.50
N PHE A 252 15.75 13.16 -21.45
CA PHE A 252 16.10 12.17 -20.43
C PHE A 252 15.00 11.10 -20.36
N PRO A 253 15.01 10.11 -21.26
CA PRO A 253 13.92 9.13 -21.38
C PRO A 253 13.75 8.24 -20.14
N ASP A 254 14.76 8.16 -19.28
CA ASP A 254 14.81 7.27 -18.11
C ASP A 254 14.43 7.97 -16.79
N ILE A 255 13.97 9.23 -16.81
CA ILE A 255 13.65 9.94 -15.57
C ILE A 255 12.36 9.45 -14.94
N ILE A 256 12.34 9.48 -13.60
CA ILE A 256 11.12 9.31 -12.82
C ILE A 256 10.52 10.68 -12.49
N MET A 257 9.20 10.77 -12.66
CA MET A 257 8.42 11.91 -12.22
C MET A 257 7.40 11.43 -11.20
N ASP A 258 7.65 11.78 -9.95
CA ASP A 258 6.73 11.60 -8.84
C ASP A 258 5.86 12.87 -8.73
N HIS A 259 4.60 12.77 -9.14
CA HIS A 259 3.67 13.90 -9.13
C HIS A 259 2.80 13.88 -7.87
N ARG A 260 3.01 14.88 -7.00
CA ARG A 260 2.28 15.10 -5.76
C ARG A 260 1.39 16.33 -5.86
N SER A 261 0.34 16.34 -5.04
CA SER A 261 -0.77 17.29 -4.97
C SER A 261 -1.37 17.67 -6.33
N SER A 262 -2.69 17.60 -6.43
CA SER A 262 -3.49 18.04 -7.59
C SER A 262 -3.47 17.16 -8.83
N ALA A 263 -2.43 16.36 -9.09
CA ALA A 263 -2.35 15.50 -10.28
C ALA A 263 -3.53 14.51 -10.36
N HIS A 264 -3.87 13.91 -9.23
CA HIS A 264 -4.98 12.97 -9.08
C HIS A 264 -6.38 13.55 -9.41
N LYS A 265 -6.54 14.89 -9.52
CA LYS A 265 -7.85 15.52 -9.71
C LYS A 265 -8.31 15.58 -11.18
N TRP A 266 -7.44 15.29 -12.16
CA TRP A 266 -7.71 15.58 -13.59
C TRP A 266 -7.69 14.36 -14.52
N GLY A 267 -7.64 13.16 -13.93
CA GLY A 267 -7.80 11.91 -14.64
C GLY A 267 -6.64 11.54 -15.59
N PRO A 268 -6.82 10.50 -16.41
CA PRO A 268 -5.72 9.78 -17.06
C PRO A 268 -4.92 10.62 -18.08
N TRP A 269 -5.53 11.63 -18.70
CA TRP A 269 -4.86 12.49 -19.68
C TRP A 269 -3.89 13.49 -19.04
N HIS A 270 -4.03 13.73 -17.73
CA HIS A 270 -3.05 14.51 -16.97
C HIS A 270 -1.72 13.75 -16.81
N GLN A 271 -1.79 12.42 -16.81
CA GLN A 271 -0.70 11.52 -16.41
C GLN A 271 0.19 11.07 -17.56
N LEU A 272 -0.02 11.57 -18.79
CA LEU A 272 0.64 11.01 -19.98
C LEU A 272 2.18 11.01 -19.88
N SER A 273 2.72 12.08 -19.29
CA SER A 273 4.16 12.32 -19.22
C SER A 273 4.75 12.11 -17.82
N GLY A 274 3.93 11.74 -16.82
CA GLY A 274 4.37 11.37 -15.48
C GLY A 274 4.81 9.91 -15.38
N SER A 275 5.38 9.51 -14.25
CA SER A 275 5.62 8.08 -13.98
C SER A 275 4.41 7.47 -13.26
N TYR A 276 3.94 8.12 -12.20
CA TYR A 276 2.71 7.84 -11.45
C TYR A 276 2.25 9.14 -10.73
N ASP A 277 1.05 9.10 -10.14
CA ASP A 277 0.44 10.23 -9.40
C ASP A 277 0.41 9.99 -7.89
N GLU A 278 -0.11 10.95 -7.13
CA GLU A 278 -0.25 10.92 -5.67
C GLU A 278 -0.96 9.65 -5.15
N PRO A 279 -0.28 8.80 -4.34
CA PRO A 279 -0.78 7.48 -3.97
C PRO A 279 -2.13 7.41 -3.24
N LEU A 280 -2.39 8.34 -2.33
CA LEU A 280 -3.59 8.30 -1.47
C LEU A 280 -4.65 9.32 -1.89
N SER A 281 -4.58 9.85 -3.12
CA SER A 281 -5.47 10.91 -3.60
C SER A 281 -5.51 12.14 -2.68
N GLY A 282 -4.38 12.42 -2.03
CA GLY A 282 -4.16 13.47 -1.06
C GLY A 282 -2.90 13.19 -0.26
N ASP A 283 -2.53 14.14 0.60
CA ASP A 283 -1.35 14.08 1.45
C ASP A 283 -1.38 12.82 2.34
N GLU A 284 -0.21 12.19 2.47
CA GLU A 284 -0.06 10.82 2.93
C GLU A 284 -0.01 10.70 4.46
N ASN A 285 -0.21 11.82 5.16
CA ASN A 285 -0.35 11.88 6.60
C ASN A 285 -1.59 11.11 7.09
N PRO A 286 -1.49 10.35 8.18
CA PRO A 286 -2.64 9.69 8.79
C PRO A 286 -3.80 10.63 9.13
N GLU A 287 -3.52 11.89 9.51
CA GLU A 287 -4.54 12.90 9.80
C GLU A 287 -5.32 13.33 8.55
N THR A 288 -4.73 13.14 7.36
CA THR A 288 -5.30 13.52 6.06
C THR A 288 -6.18 12.43 5.47
N TYR A 289 -5.84 11.15 5.60
CA TYR A 289 -6.70 10.07 5.09
C TYR A 289 -7.60 9.44 6.17
N GLY A 290 -7.23 9.54 7.44
CA GLY A 290 -7.99 9.02 8.58
C GLY A 290 -7.93 7.51 8.71
N VAL A 291 -9.03 6.89 9.17
CA VAL A 291 -9.15 5.44 9.34
C VAL A 291 -10.32 4.91 8.52
N PRO A 292 -10.10 4.48 7.26
CA PRO A 292 -11.18 3.92 6.43
C PRO A 292 -11.73 2.61 6.99
N ILE A 293 -10.85 1.76 7.53
CA ILE A 293 -11.19 0.51 8.20
C ILE A 293 -10.31 0.42 9.44
N ALA A 294 -10.92 0.11 10.58
CA ALA A 294 -10.26 0.18 11.87
C ALA A 294 -9.32 -1.03 12.10
N SER A 295 -8.07 -0.75 12.47
CA SER A 295 -7.05 -1.74 12.82
C SER A 295 -6.07 -1.13 13.82
N LEU A 296 -5.42 -1.94 14.65
CA LEU A 296 -4.31 -1.49 15.50
C LEU A 296 -2.96 -1.43 14.74
N SER A 297 -2.94 -1.82 13.47
CA SER A 297 -1.78 -1.69 12.57
C SER A 297 -1.97 -0.48 11.66
N THR A 298 -1.03 0.46 11.68
CA THR A 298 -1.05 1.64 10.80
C THR A 298 -0.85 1.23 9.34
N ASP A 299 0.01 0.24 9.08
CA ASP A 299 0.25 -0.27 7.74
C ASP A 299 -0.99 -0.96 7.15
N HIS A 300 -1.82 -1.59 7.98
CA HIS A 300 -3.13 -2.11 7.55
C HIS A 300 -4.08 -0.97 7.18
N VAL A 301 -4.18 0.08 8.01
CA VAL A 301 -5.05 1.23 7.73
C VAL A 301 -4.64 1.93 6.43
N ALA A 302 -3.33 2.18 6.25
CA ALA A 302 -2.78 2.78 5.04
C ALA A 302 -2.99 1.90 3.80
N ALA A 303 -2.79 0.58 3.92
CA ALA A 303 -3.02 -0.37 2.84
C ALA A 303 -4.49 -0.43 2.42
N ASP A 304 -5.43 -0.39 3.37
CA ASP A 304 -6.86 -0.35 3.09
C ASP A 304 -7.25 0.95 2.37
N MET A 305 -6.67 2.08 2.78
CA MET A 305 -6.85 3.37 2.10
C MET A 305 -6.32 3.32 0.65
N LEU A 306 -5.11 2.81 0.44
CA LEU A 306 -4.52 2.64 -0.88
C LEU A 306 -5.47 1.84 -1.78
N ARG A 307 -5.98 0.71 -1.29
CA ARG A 307 -6.85 -0.17 -2.10
C ARG A 307 -8.18 0.50 -2.42
N GLN A 308 -8.76 1.29 -1.51
CA GLN A 308 -9.94 2.10 -1.83
C GLN A 308 -9.66 3.17 -2.90
N VAL A 309 -8.51 3.85 -2.82
CA VAL A 309 -8.12 4.88 -3.79
C VAL A 309 -7.84 4.25 -5.15
N ASN A 310 -7.08 3.16 -5.20
CA ASN A 310 -6.74 2.45 -6.43
C ASN A 310 -7.98 1.84 -7.09
N TYR A 311 -8.95 1.36 -6.33
CA TYR A 311 -10.25 0.96 -6.86
C TYR A 311 -10.94 2.15 -7.55
N LYS A 312 -10.98 3.34 -6.92
CA LYS A 312 -11.59 4.54 -7.52
C LYS A 312 -10.84 4.98 -8.78
N TYR A 313 -9.51 4.93 -8.79
CA TYR A 313 -8.71 5.24 -9.97
C TYR A 313 -8.99 4.29 -11.12
N ALA A 314 -9.00 2.99 -10.87
CA ALA A 314 -9.24 1.98 -11.90
C ALA A 314 -10.69 1.97 -12.39
N ALA A 315 -11.66 1.93 -11.46
CA ALA A 315 -13.07 1.71 -11.76
C ALA A 315 -13.82 2.99 -12.13
N PHE A 316 -13.46 4.13 -11.55
CA PHE A 316 -14.21 5.37 -11.71
C PHE A 316 -13.52 6.46 -12.52
N GLN A 317 -12.19 6.53 -12.46
CA GLN A 317 -11.41 7.49 -13.26
C GLN A 317 -10.82 6.87 -14.54
N LEU A 318 -10.90 5.53 -14.68
CA LEU A 318 -10.38 4.78 -15.82
C LEU A 318 -8.88 5.03 -16.05
N ILE A 319 -8.12 5.17 -14.95
CA ILE A 319 -6.66 5.27 -14.99
C ILE A 319 -6.10 3.89 -15.40
N PRO A 320 -5.24 3.82 -16.43
CA PRO A 320 -4.58 2.56 -16.80
C PRO A 320 -3.75 1.99 -15.65
N ALA A 321 -3.68 0.66 -15.51
CA ALA A 321 -2.94 -0.01 -14.44
C ALA A 321 -1.48 0.46 -14.32
N VAL A 322 -0.82 0.70 -15.45
CA VAL A 322 0.55 1.24 -15.52
C VAL A 322 0.72 2.61 -14.82
N ARG A 323 -0.36 3.34 -14.54
CA ARG A 323 -0.37 4.65 -13.87
C ARG A 323 -0.95 4.64 -12.47
N ILE A 324 -1.57 3.55 -12.03
CA ILE A 324 -2.11 3.45 -10.68
C ILE A 324 -0.93 3.52 -9.70
N PRO A 325 -0.93 4.49 -8.77
CA PRO A 325 0.19 4.67 -7.86
C PRO A 325 0.20 3.63 -6.74
N GLY A 326 1.39 3.35 -6.23
CA GLY A 326 1.61 2.49 -5.08
C GLY A 326 1.76 3.28 -3.79
N PHE A 327 1.55 2.63 -2.65
CA PHE A 327 1.84 3.13 -1.31
C PHE A 327 2.11 1.96 -0.36
N MET A 328 3.39 1.59 -0.17
CA MET A 328 3.80 0.61 0.81
C MET A 328 4.17 1.30 2.12
N PHE A 329 3.76 0.67 3.22
CA PHE A 329 3.89 1.15 4.60
C PHE A 329 3.00 2.36 4.87
N HIS A 330 3.39 3.19 5.83
CA HIS A 330 2.72 4.43 6.19
C HIS A 330 3.71 5.59 6.16
N GLN A 331 3.17 6.81 6.18
CA GLN A 331 3.94 8.00 6.48
C GLN A 331 4.06 8.16 8.01
N THR A 332 5.27 8.41 8.49
CA THR A 332 5.53 8.80 9.87
C THR A 332 4.96 10.18 10.16
N GLU A 333 4.31 10.30 11.31
CA GLU A 333 3.69 11.55 11.74
C GLU A 333 4.72 12.68 11.93
N ARG A 334 4.34 13.88 11.50
CA ARG A 334 5.19 15.09 11.54
C ARG A 334 5.22 15.77 12.92
N THR A 335 4.53 15.27 13.93
CA THR A 335 4.52 15.83 15.29
C THR A 335 5.37 14.99 16.25
N ALA A 336 5.79 15.57 17.38
CA ALA A 336 6.39 14.76 18.44
C ALA A 336 5.36 13.78 19.06
N ASP A 337 5.82 12.77 19.79
CA ASP A 337 5.01 11.75 20.48
C ASP A 337 3.91 12.29 21.43
N ASN A 338 3.98 13.56 21.82
CA ASN A 338 2.97 14.20 22.66
C ASN A 338 2.02 15.13 21.87
N GLY A 339 2.07 15.08 20.54
CA GLY A 339 1.26 15.91 19.63
C GLY A 339 1.66 17.38 19.59
N THR A 340 2.75 17.75 20.26
CA THR A 340 3.27 19.12 20.24
C THR A 340 4.32 19.31 19.16
N SER A 341 4.59 20.57 18.82
CA SER A 341 5.63 20.98 17.87
C SER A 341 5.49 20.27 16.52
N PRO A 342 4.37 20.44 15.80
CA PRO A 342 4.35 20.01 14.41
C PRO A 342 5.50 20.68 13.68
N CYS A 343 6.16 19.98 12.76
CA CYS A 343 7.38 20.44 12.06
C CYS A 343 7.21 21.72 11.20
N PHE A 344 6.16 22.52 11.42
CA PHE A 344 5.83 23.68 10.61
C PHE A 344 6.23 25.01 11.27
N TYR A 345 6.54 25.97 10.40
CA TYR A 345 6.52 27.43 10.59
C TYR A 345 7.62 28.11 11.43
N GLU A 346 7.97 27.66 12.64
CA GLU A 346 8.81 28.51 13.54
C GLU A 346 10.01 27.84 14.20
N LYS A 347 10.09 26.50 14.25
CA LYS A 347 11.20 25.79 14.90
C LYS A 347 11.62 24.55 14.09
N PRO A 348 12.92 24.34 13.84
CA PRO A 348 13.38 23.10 13.25
C PRO A 348 13.12 21.94 14.22
N CYS A 349 12.54 20.87 13.70
CA CYS A 349 12.33 19.62 14.43
C CYS A 349 13.44 18.63 14.09
N PHE A 350 13.89 17.90 15.11
CA PHE A 350 14.97 16.94 15.01
C PHE A 350 14.56 15.62 15.62
N ASN A 351 14.73 14.55 14.85
CA ASN A 351 14.63 13.18 15.33
C ASN A 351 13.31 12.88 16.06
N ASN A 352 12.21 13.49 15.64
CA ASN A 352 10.88 13.07 16.05
C ASN A 352 10.57 11.74 15.34
N ASN A 353 10.02 10.78 16.09
CA ASN A 353 9.49 9.51 15.60
C ASN A 353 10.47 8.74 14.69
N THR A 354 11.78 8.75 15.00
CA THR A 354 12.80 8.06 14.19
C THR A 354 12.62 6.54 14.12
N ARG A 355 11.86 5.97 15.07
CA ARG A 355 11.38 4.60 15.02
C ARG A 355 9.91 4.66 14.73
N ASP A 356 9.44 4.02 13.68
CA ASP A 356 8.00 4.02 13.41
C ASP A 356 7.52 2.79 12.62
N PHE A 357 8.41 1.84 12.31
CA PHE A 357 8.07 0.76 11.40
C PHE A 357 7.06 -0.24 12.01
N ASP A 358 6.00 -0.55 11.27
CA ASP A 358 4.97 -1.52 11.66
C ASP A 358 5.39 -2.94 11.25
N LEU A 359 6.13 -3.63 12.14
CA LEU A 359 6.68 -4.96 11.84
C LEU A 359 5.61 -6.03 11.56
N LEU A 360 4.36 -5.82 11.98
CA LEU A 360 3.30 -6.80 11.82
C LEU A 360 2.39 -6.51 10.62
N GLY A 361 2.23 -5.23 10.26
CA GLY A 361 1.39 -4.82 9.13
C GLY A 361 2.08 -4.77 7.77
N TYR A 362 3.41 -4.69 7.74
CA TYR A 362 4.14 -4.38 6.50
C TYR A 362 3.91 -5.42 5.38
N LYS A 363 3.76 -6.72 5.70
CA LYS A 363 3.53 -7.78 4.70
C LYS A 363 2.20 -7.56 3.98
N TYR A 364 1.16 -7.23 4.74
CA TYR A 364 -0.16 -6.91 4.20
C TYR A 364 -0.09 -5.67 3.30
N SER A 365 0.68 -4.65 3.70
CA SER A 365 0.89 -3.44 2.90
C SER A 365 1.64 -3.72 1.59
N VAL A 366 2.72 -4.52 1.61
CA VAL A 366 3.46 -4.92 0.40
C VAL A 366 2.56 -5.65 -0.60
N ILE A 367 1.77 -6.63 -0.14
CA ILE A 367 0.88 -7.38 -1.04
C ILE A 367 -0.27 -6.50 -1.53
N SER A 368 -0.80 -5.60 -0.69
CA SER A 368 -1.84 -4.63 -1.07
C SER A 368 -1.37 -3.69 -2.18
N ASN A 369 -0.15 -3.18 -2.08
CA ASN A 369 0.46 -2.37 -3.12
C ASN A 369 0.61 -3.17 -4.42
N ILE A 370 1.24 -4.35 -4.37
CA ILE A 370 1.49 -5.14 -5.57
C ILE A 370 0.17 -5.54 -6.24
N GLY A 371 -0.83 -5.95 -5.46
CA GLY A 371 -2.11 -6.35 -5.99
C GLY A 371 -2.89 -5.23 -6.67
N THR A 372 -2.74 -3.97 -6.23
CA THR A 372 -3.55 -2.87 -6.78
C THR A 372 -2.80 -1.90 -7.69
N ALA A 373 -1.50 -1.67 -7.44
CA ALA A 373 -0.65 -0.76 -8.20
C ALA A 373 0.34 -1.49 -9.11
N GLY A 374 0.79 -2.69 -8.72
CA GLY A 374 1.62 -3.63 -9.48
C GLY A 374 2.96 -3.10 -9.98
N LEU A 375 2.91 -2.21 -10.97
CA LEU A 375 4.04 -1.64 -11.69
C LEU A 375 4.64 -0.39 -11.03
N ASN A 376 3.93 0.20 -10.06
CA ASN A 376 4.40 1.34 -9.30
C ASN A 376 4.49 0.95 -7.82
N ASN A 377 5.71 0.70 -7.36
CA ASN A 377 6.03 0.33 -5.99
C ASN A 377 6.66 1.53 -5.30
N VAL A 378 5.83 2.30 -4.59
CA VAL A 378 6.26 3.46 -3.82
C VAL A 378 6.36 3.03 -2.37
N LEU A 379 7.52 3.20 -1.76
CA LEU A 379 7.78 2.83 -0.38
C LEU A 379 7.85 4.10 0.46
N CYS A 380 7.22 4.03 1.63
CA CYS A 380 7.27 5.04 2.66
C CYS A 380 8.09 4.50 3.84
N MET A 381 7.80 4.91 5.08
CA MET A 381 8.62 4.66 6.28
C MET A 381 9.41 3.33 6.25
N ILE A 382 10.72 3.40 5.99
CA ILE A 382 11.61 2.22 6.03
C ILE A 382 12.45 2.22 7.32
N PRO A 383 12.79 1.03 7.87
CA PRO A 383 13.52 0.93 9.14
C PRO A 383 15.01 1.25 8.93
N ALA A 384 15.33 2.55 8.88
CA ALA A 384 16.67 3.04 8.56
C ALA A 384 17.11 4.28 9.36
N ARG A 385 16.15 5.11 9.80
CA ARG A 385 16.44 6.34 10.56
C ARG A 385 17.05 6.03 11.92
N ASP A 386 16.37 5.27 12.76
CA ASP A 386 16.96 4.75 13.98
C ASP A 386 17.99 3.65 13.70
N PHE A 387 19.12 3.72 14.43
CA PHE A 387 20.21 2.76 14.24
C PHE A 387 19.86 1.34 14.69
N LYS A 388 19.10 1.18 15.77
CA LYS A 388 18.70 -0.15 16.27
C LYS A 388 17.74 -0.80 15.29
N GLU A 389 16.69 -0.08 14.84
CA GLU A 389 15.79 -0.59 13.79
C GLU A 389 16.58 -0.99 12.54
N TYR A 390 17.50 -0.13 12.08
CA TYR A 390 18.36 -0.47 10.95
C TYR A 390 19.18 -1.74 11.18
N SER A 391 19.84 -1.87 12.33
CA SER A 391 20.78 -2.96 12.59
C SER A 391 20.12 -4.29 12.93
N LEU A 392 18.92 -4.25 13.52
CA LEU A 392 18.22 -5.42 14.05
C LEU A 392 17.05 -5.87 13.18
N PHE A 393 16.68 -5.10 12.14
CA PHE A 393 15.57 -5.50 11.26
C PHE A 393 15.78 -6.92 10.70
N PRO A 394 14.79 -7.83 10.84
CA PRO A 394 15.00 -9.23 10.51
C PRO A 394 15.35 -9.45 9.03
N LYS A 395 16.19 -10.46 8.76
CA LYS A 395 16.72 -10.72 7.41
C LYS A 395 15.67 -11.35 6.51
N GLU A 396 14.81 -12.15 7.08
CA GLU A 396 13.63 -12.75 6.46
C GLU A 396 12.66 -11.69 5.96
N ASP A 397 12.50 -10.58 6.69
CA ASP A 397 11.62 -9.47 6.30
C ASP A 397 12.25 -8.65 5.17
N LEU A 398 13.56 -8.39 5.22
CA LEU A 398 14.31 -7.86 4.06
C LEU A 398 14.16 -8.74 2.82
N HIS A 399 14.29 -10.05 3.01
CA HIS A 399 14.15 -11.00 1.92
C HIS A 399 12.73 -11.02 1.37
N PHE A 400 11.72 -10.94 2.22
CA PHE A 400 10.31 -10.88 1.83
C PHE A 400 10.05 -9.68 0.91
N ILE A 401 10.42 -8.47 1.35
CA ILE A 401 10.18 -7.24 0.58
C ILE A 401 10.94 -7.31 -0.76
N SER A 402 12.23 -7.63 -0.73
CA SER A 402 13.05 -7.69 -1.95
C SER A 402 12.63 -8.79 -2.92
N LYS A 403 12.17 -9.95 -2.42
CA LYS A 403 11.61 -11.03 -3.24
C LYS A 403 10.37 -10.55 -3.98
N TRP A 404 9.45 -9.88 -3.30
CA TRP A 404 8.21 -9.40 -3.91
C TRP A 404 8.42 -8.25 -4.89
N LEU A 405 9.34 -7.33 -4.60
CA LEU A 405 9.73 -6.30 -5.57
C LEU A 405 10.33 -6.92 -6.84
N ARG A 406 11.19 -7.94 -6.71
CA ARG A 406 11.71 -8.69 -7.88
C ARG A 406 10.60 -9.45 -8.61
N TRP A 407 9.67 -10.05 -7.86
CA TRP A 407 8.51 -10.73 -8.44
C TRP A 407 7.72 -9.78 -9.34
N THR A 408 7.59 -8.49 -8.99
CA THR A 408 6.92 -7.53 -9.87
C THR A 408 7.64 -7.31 -11.21
N ASP A 409 8.99 -7.33 -11.23
CA ASP A 409 9.77 -7.23 -12.48
C ASP A 409 9.60 -8.47 -13.36
N GLU A 410 9.50 -9.65 -12.75
CA GLU A 410 9.33 -10.92 -13.45
C GLU A 410 7.93 -11.07 -14.08
N HIS A 411 6.93 -10.32 -13.60
CA HIS A 411 5.53 -10.47 -13.97
C HIS A 411 4.89 -9.21 -14.57
N ILE A 412 5.70 -8.30 -15.14
CA ILE A 412 5.24 -7.03 -15.73
C ILE A 412 4.08 -7.22 -16.72
N SER A 413 4.15 -8.24 -17.59
CA SER A 413 3.12 -8.51 -18.61
C SER A 413 1.75 -8.89 -18.03
N TYR A 414 1.71 -9.36 -16.79
CA TYR A 414 0.46 -9.61 -16.07
C TYR A 414 -0.01 -8.35 -15.37
N LEU A 415 0.90 -7.67 -14.65
CA LEU A 415 0.60 -6.50 -13.82
C LEU A 415 0.18 -5.27 -14.63
N GLU A 416 0.56 -5.15 -15.90
CA GLU A 416 0.05 -4.10 -16.80
C GLU A 416 -1.46 -4.21 -17.08
N ASN A 417 -2.06 -5.36 -16.76
CA ASN A 417 -3.47 -5.67 -16.96
C ASN A 417 -4.26 -5.77 -15.64
N THR A 418 -3.69 -5.32 -14.52
CA THR A 418 -4.36 -5.34 -13.21
C THR A 418 -5.66 -4.54 -13.24
N VAL A 419 -6.77 -5.18 -12.87
CA VAL A 419 -8.11 -4.56 -12.76
C VAL A 419 -8.84 -5.04 -11.51
N PRO A 420 -9.73 -4.23 -10.91
CA PRO A 420 -10.64 -4.72 -9.88
C PRO A 420 -11.48 -5.89 -10.40
N ILE A 421 -11.65 -6.93 -9.59
CA ILE A 421 -12.53 -8.07 -9.91
C ILE A 421 -13.97 -7.56 -9.94
N ALA A 422 -14.67 -7.75 -11.06
CA ALA A 422 -15.94 -7.08 -11.31
C ALA A 422 -17.07 -7.46 -10.33
N THR A 423 -16.96 -8.62 -9.68
CA THR A 423 -17.93 -9.13 -8.69
C THR A 423 -17.60 -8.74 -7.26
N LEU A 424 -16.48 -8.08 -7.01
CA LEU A 424 -16.06 -7.62 -5.68
C LEU A 424 -16.18 -6.10 -5.56
N ASP A 425 -16.51 -5.64 -4.36
CA ASP A 425 -16.53 -4.22 -4.02
C ASP A 425 -15.11 -3.72 -3.67
N MET A 426 -14.97 -2.40 -3.48
CA MET A 426 -13.74 -1.82 -2.91
C MET A 426 -13.53 -2.28 -1.45
N ALA A 427 -12.30 -2.18 -0.95
CA ALA A 427 -11.96 -2.50 0.44
C ALA A 427 -12.94 -1.85 1.42
N ASN A 428 -13.64 -2.70 2.20
CA ASN A 428 -14.67 -2.27 3.14
C ASN A 428 -14.88 -3.34 4.22
N LEU A 429 -15.42 -2.92 5.36
CA LEU A 429 -15.82 -3.83 6.42
C LEU A 429 -17.02 -4.68 5.96
N GLY A 430 -16.98 -5.97 6.28
CA GLY A 430 -17.97 -6.99 5.94
C GLY A 430 -17.78 -7.65 4.58
N SER A 431 -16.72 -7.32 3.83
CA SER A 431 -16.47 -7.85 2.49
C SER A 431 -15.01 -8.19 2.23
N VAL A 432 -14.79 -9.08 1.25
CA VAL A 432 -13.50 -9.30 0.59
C VAL A 432 -13.44 -8.41 -0.64
N ASP A 433 -12.30 -7.79 -0.88
CA ASP A 433 -12.00 -7.09 -2.12
C ASP A 433 -10.80 -7.72 -2.84
N GLY A 434 -10.56 -7.31 -4.08
CA GLY A 434 -9.47 -7.88 -4.86
C GLY A 434 -9.36 -7.40 -6.29
N THR A 435 -8.26 -7.81 -6.92
CA THR A 435 -7.92 -7.50 -8.30
C THR A 435 -7.51 -8.77 -9.04
N ALA A 436 -7.62 -8.73 -10.36
CA ALA A 436 -7.11 -9.74 -11.28
C ALA A 436 -6.07 -9.10 -12.21
N ALA A 437 -4.97 -9.80 -12.43
CA ALA A 437 -3.89 -9.42 -13.33
C ALA A 437 -3.71 -10.53 -14.37
N MET A 438 -4.54 -10.51 -15.42
CA MET A 438 -4.55 -11.53 -16.47
C MET A 438 -3.84 -11.03 -17.72
N ALA A 439 -2.92 -11.83 -18.25
CA ALA A 439 -2.29 -11.56 -19.53
C ALA A 439 -3.25 -11.83 -20.71
N SER A 440 -2.87 -11.39 -21.91
CA SER A 440 -3.63 -11.67 -23.14
C SER A 440 -3.76 -13.16 -23.49
N SER A 441 -2.98 -14.02 -22.84
CA SER A 441 -3.11 -15.49 -22.90
C SER A 441 -4.23 -16.04 -22.03
N ASP A 442 -5.02 -15.20 -21.35
CA ASP A 442 -6.06 -15.56 -20.37
C ASP A 442 -5.52 -16.42 -19.22
N GLU A 443 -4.43 -16.01 -18.62
CA GLU A 443 -3.83 -16.59 -17.41
C GLU A 443 -3.13 -15.50 -16.61
N GLY A 444 -2.88 -15.73 -15.33
CA GLY A 444 -2.24 -14.74 -14.49
C GLY A 444 -2.56 -14.92 -13.01
N PHE A 445 -2.84 -13.82 -12.32
CA PHE A 445 -2.92 -13.79 -10.86
C PHE A 445 -4.20 -13.14 -10.35
N LEU A 446 -4.66 -13.62 -9.19
CA LEU A 446 -5.70 -12.99 -8.39
C LEU A 446 -5.09 -12.53 -7.08
N PHE A 447 -5.41 -11.31 -6.68
CA PHE A 447 -5.05 -10.75 -5.37
C PHE A 447 -6.33 -10.53 -4.60
N LEU A 448 -6.46 -11.21 -3.46
CA LEU A 448 -7.64 -11.18 -2.61
C LEU A 448 -7.24 -10.70 -1.22
N PHE A 449 -8.11 -9.93 -0.58
CA PHE A 449 -7.81 -9.31 0.69
C PHE A 449 -9.01 -9.32 1.62
N ASN A 450 -8.75 -9.62 2.89
CA ASN A 450 -9.74 -9.57 3.94
C ASN A 450 -9.34 -8.51 4.97
N PRO A 451 -9.93 -7.30 4.94
CA PRO A 451 -9.65 -6.27 5.93
C PRO A 451 -10.37 -6.52 7.29
N ASN A 452 -11.13 -7.61 7.42
CA ASN A 452 -11.95 -7.90 8.60
C ASN A 452 -11.18 -8.72 9.64
N LEU A 453 -11.58 -8.62 10.91
CA LEU A 453 -11.03 -9.44 12.01
C LEU A 453 -11.64 -10.84 12.12
N VAL A 454 -12.46 -11.22 11.15
CA VAL A 454 -13.06 -12.56 11.05
C VAL A 454 -12.74 -13.17 9.69
N PRO A 455 -12.66 -14.51 9.57
CA PRO A 455 -12.49 -15.15 8.28
C PRO A 455 -13.63 -14.79 7.33
N MET A 456 -13.30 -14.55 6.07
CA MET A 456 -14.28 -14.20 5.04
C MET A 456 -14.15 -15.13 3.84
N SER A 457 -15.28 -15.62 3.34
CA SER A 457 -15.33 -16.47 2.15
C SER A 457 -15.84 -15.72 0.93
N VAL A 458 -15.30 -16.05 -0.24
CA VAL A 458 -15.67 -15.44 -1.52
C VAL A 458 -15.72 -16.51 -2.63
N SER A 459 -16.61 -16.27 -3.58
CA SER A 459 -16.78 -17.08 -4.80
C SER A 459 -16.36 -16.25 -6.02
N ILE A 460 -15.34 -16.72 -6.74
CA ILE A 460 -14.80 -16.04 -7.93
C ILE A 460 -15.04 -16.91 -9.16
N VAL A 461 -15.76 -16.38 -10.15
CA VAL A 461 -16.06 -17.12 -11.39
C VAL A 461 -14.91 -16.94 -12.39
N ILE A 462 -14.52 -18.03 -13.06
CA ILE A 462 -13.50 -18.01 -14.10
C ILE A 462 -14.10 -17.59 -15.43
N ASP A 463 -14.19 -16.29 -15.64
CA ASP A 463 -14.78 -15.70 -16.84
C ASP A 463 -14.26 -14.26 -17.08
N GLU A 464 -14.99 -13.49 -17.87
CA GLU A 464 -14.64 -12.10 -18.19
C GLU A 464 -14.60 -11.17 -16.96
N SER A 465 -15.21 -11.55 -15.83
CA SER A 465 -15.18 -10.77 -14.58
C SER A 465 -13.80 -10.66 -13.96
N ILE A 466 -12.92 -11.62 -14.25
CA ILE A 466 -11.50 -11.62 -13.87
C ILE A 466 -10.58 -11.40 -15.07
N GLY A 467 -11.12 -11.07 -16.24
CA GLY A 467 -10.34 -10.79 -17.44
C GLY A 467 -10.00 -12.00 -18.31
N ILE A 468 -10.64 -13.15 -18.10
CA ILE A 468 -10.50 -14.32 -18.97
C ILE A 468 -11.49 -14.22 -20.14
N SER A 469 -10.99 -14.32 -21.37
CA SER A 469 -11.82 -14.24 -22.56
C SER A 469 -12.74 -15.45 -22.71
N ASN A 470 -13.97 -15.15 -23.15
CA ASN A 470 -14.92 -16.12 -23.67
C ASN A 470 -14.37 -17.05 -24.76
N SER A 471 -13.36 -16.60 -25.50
CA SER A 471 -12.70 -17.42 -26.54
C SER A 471 -11.93 -18.60 -25.94
N SER A 472 -11.59 -18.53 -24.65
CA SER A 472 -10.92 -19.58 -23.87
C SER A 472 -11.88 -20.54 -23.17
N ARG A 473 -13.17 -20.56 -23.54
CA ARG A 473 -14.18 -21.49 -22.98
C ARG A 473 -13.79 -22.98 -22.99
N GLN A 474 -12.93 -23.39 -23.92
CA GLN A 474 -12.44 -24.76 -24.03
C GLN A 474 -11.10 -25.00 -23.30
N SER A 475 -10.52 -23.94 -22.72
CA SER A 475 -9.30 -24.04 -21.92
C SER A 475 -9.61 -24.54 -20.52
N SER A 476 -8.56 -25.03 -19.87
CA SER A 476 -8.56 -25.38 -18.45
C SER A 476 -7.41 -24.66 -17.76
N TRP A 477 -7.59 -24.39 -16.47
CA TRP A 477 -6.62 -23.70 -15.64
C TRP A 477 -6.27 -24.50 -14.41
N VAL A 478 -5.02 -24.41 -13.98
CA VAL A 478 -4.57 -24.89 -12.68
C VAL A 478 -4.40 -23.72 -11.73
N LEU A 479 -4.98 -23.87 -10.55
CA LEU A 479 -4.90 -22.92 -9.46
C LEU A 479 -3.74 -23.31 -8.53
N SER A 480 -2.90 -22.33 -8.18
CA SER A 480 -1.95 -22.44 -7.07
C SER A 480 -2.12 -21.25 -6.14
N GLU A 481 -1.82 -21.43 -4.86
CA GLU A 481 -1.65 -20.32 -3.94
C GLU A 481 -0.18 -19.94 -3.85
N ILE A 482 0.16 -18.72 -4.23
CA ILE A 482 1.53 -18.22 -4.12
C ILE A 482 1.80 -17.65 -2.73
N TYR A 483 0.78 -17.06 -2.10
CA TYR A 483 0.85 -16.45 -0.78
C TYR A 483 -0.48 -16.61 -0.05
N PRO A 484 -0.48 -16.87 1.28
CA PRO A 484 0.69 -16.96 2.17
C PRO A 484 1.42 -18.32 2.17
N ARG A 485 0.81 -19.39 1.67
CA ARG A 485 1.30 -20.77 1.92
C ARG A 485 2.20 -21.36 0.84
N SER A 486 2.25 -20.73 -0.34
CA SER A 486 2.99 -21.24 -1.51
C SER A 486 2.60 -22.69 -1.86
N LEU A 487 1.30 -22.97 -1.93
CA LEU A 487 0.73 -24.28 -2.27
C LEU A 487 0.60 -24.44 -3.81
N PRO A 488 1.40 -25.32 -4.44
CA PRO A 488 1.34 -25.51 -5.88
C PRO A 488 0.21 -26.47 -6.29
N ASN A 489 -0.45 -26.15 -7.41
CA ASN A 489 -1.43 -26.98 -8.11
C ASN A 489 -2.47 -27.57 -7.15
N VAL A 490 -3.19 -26.70 -6.44
CA VAL A 490 -4.17 -27.10 -5.41
C VAL A 490 -5.52 -27.50 -5.99
N SER A 491 -5.88 -27.00 -7.16
CA SER A 491 -7.12 -27.35 -7.86
C SER A 491 -7.02 -27.00 -9.35
N PHE A 492 -8.03 -27.39 -10.13
CA PHE A 492 -8.15 -27.03 -11.53
C PHE A 492 -9.60 -26.68 -11.86
N TYR A 493 -9.77 -25.91 -12.93
CA TYR A 493 -11.04 -25.30 -13.26
C TYR A 493 -11.19 -25.14 -14.78
N TYR A 494 -12.44 -25.12 -15.23
CA TYR A 494 -12.83 -24.66 -16.57
C TYR A 494 -13.44 -23.26 -16.51
N HIS A 495 -13.73 -22.74 -17.69
CA HIS A 495 -14.44 -21.48 -17.82
C HIS A 495 -15.83 -21.61 -17.19
N SER A 496 -16.27 -20.56 -16.50
CA SER A 496 -17.51 -20.48 -15.73
C SER A 496 -17.58 -21.34 -14.46
N ASP A 497 -16.52 -22.09 -14.12
CA ASP A 497 -16.40 -22.67 -12.79
C ASP A 497 -16.20 -21.56 -11.74
N ALA A 498 -16.61 -21.84 -10.50
CA ALA A 498 -16.41 -20.95 -9.36
C ALA A 498 -15.27 -21.46 -8.45
N ILE A 499 -14.36 -20.56 -8.11
CA ILE A 499 -13.32 -20.75 -7.08
C ILE A 499 -13.91 -20.29 -5.75
N GLN A 500 -14.03 -21.22 -4.79
CA GLN A 500 -14.38 -20.89 -3.40
C GLN A 500 -13.11 -20.74 -2.57
N VAL A 501 -12.97 -19.60 -1.90
CA VAL A 501 -11.79 -19.28 -1.09
C VAL A 501 -12.22 -18.68 0.23
N THR A 502 -11.61 -19.11 1.33
CA THR A 502 -11.71 -18.46 2.64
C THR A 502 -10.39 -17.78 2.96
N LEU A 503 -10.46 -16.49 3.28
CA LEU A 503 -9.33 -15.68 3.71
C LEU A 503 -9.34 -15.56 5.22
N GLU A 504 -8.17 -15.69 5.84
CA GLU A 504 -7.97 -15.45 7.27
C GLU A 504 -8.23 -13.97 7.61
N PRO A 505 -8.51 -13.63 8.87
CA PRO A 505 -8.62 -12.25 9.33
C PRO A 505 -7.42 -11.37 8.91
N SER A 506 -7.68 -10.11 8.55
CA SER A 506 -6.66 -9.08 8.26
C SER A 506 -5.49 -9.61 7.42
N SER A 507 -5.82 -10.35 6.36
CA SER A 507 -4.86 -11.09 5.56
C SER A 507 -5.01 -10.83 4.07
N ALA A 508 -3.96 -11.17 3.32
CA ALA A 508 -3.94 -11.15 1.87
C ALA A 508 -3.67 -12.55 1.33
N MET A 509 -4.20 -12.85 0.15
CA MET A 509 -3.95 -14.09 -0.58
C MET A 509 -3.63 -13.77 -2.04
N VAL A 510 -2.62 -14.45 -2.56
CA VAL A 510 -2.24 -14.37 -3.98
C VAL A 510 -2.41 -15.74 -4.59
N LEU A 511 -3.28 -15.84 -5.59
CA LEU A 511 -3.52 -17.06 -6.35
C LEU A 511 -2.96 -16.88 -7.76
N SER A 512 -2.42 -17.96 -8.33
CA SER A 512 -2.08 -18.01 -9.75
C SER A 512 -3.01 -18.96 -10.49
N LEU A 513 -3.41 -18.57 -11.69
CA LEU A 513 -4.31 -19.31 -12.55
C LEU A 513 -3.67 -19.42 -13.94
N PHE A 514 -3.03 -20.55 -14.22
CA PHE A 514 -2.28 -20.78 -15.46
C PHE A 514 -2.95 -21.83 -16.33
N LYS A 515 -2.97 -21.59 -17.65
CA LYS A 515 -3.59 -22.53 -18.59
C LYS A 515 -2.82 -23.83 -18.63
N GLN A 516 -3.55 -24.94 -18.75
CA GLN A 516 -2.96 -26.25 -18.94
C GLN A 516 -3.50 -26.98 -20.16
N ILE A 517 -2.61 -27.73 -20.80
CA ILE A 517 -2.90 -28.59 -21.95
C ILE A 517 -3.21 -30.02 -21.47
N ASN A 518 -2.63 -30.47 -20.34
CA ASN A 518 -2.82 -31.83 -19.83
C ASN A 518 -3.04 -31.89 -18.31
N VAL A 519 -4.26 -31.54 -17.90
CA VAL A 519 -4.70 -31.39 -16.49
C VAL A 519 -4.34 -32.59 -15.59
N THR A 520 -4.46 -33.82 -16.10
CA THR A 520 -4.22 -35.04 -15.31
C THR A 520 -2.79 -35.17 -14.79
N LYS A 521 -1.79 -34.80 -15.60
CA LYS A 521 -0.36 -34.95 -15.25
C LYS A 521 0.13 -33.89 -14.28
N ASP A 522 -0.37 -32.67 -14.39
CA ASP A 522 0.14 -31.55 -13.60
C ASP A 522 -0.41 -31.55 -12.16
N PHE A 523 -1.54 -32.22 -11.95
CA PHE A 523 -2.13 -32.38 -10.63
C PHE A 523 -1.51 -33.55 -9.83
N ALA A 524 -0.98 -34.55 -10.53
CA ALA A 524 -0.31 -35.69 -9.92
C ALA A 524 1.09 -35.33 -9.38
N GLY A 525 1.55 -36.10 -8.37
CA GLY A 525 2.93 -36.02 -7.90
C GLY A 525 3.14 -35.41 -6.50
N ALA A 526 4.41 -35.43 -6.09
CA ALA A 526 4.85 -34.99 -4.78
C ALA A 526 5.16 -33.49 -4.76
N ARG A 527 4.61 -32.80 -3.76
CA ARG A 527 4.82 -31.38 -3.48
C ARG A 527 5.63 -31.27 -2.19
N THR A 528 6.68 -30.45 -2.20
CA THR A 528 7.62 -30.31 -1.08
C THR A 528 7.78 -28.86 -0.68
N GLY A 529 8.09 -28.59 0.59
CA GLY A 529 8.27 -27.23 1.10
C GLY A 529 6.94 -26.50 1.30
N VAL A 530 5.83 -27.25 1.30
CA VAL A 530 4.49 -26.72 1.55
C VAL A 530 4.35 -26.36 3.02
N VAL A 531 3.77 -25.21 3.31
CA VAL A 531 3.49 -24.78 4.69
C VAL A 531 2.02 -24.44 4.88
N GLY A 532 1.53 -24.51 6.11
CA GLY A 532 0.16 -24.15 6.45
C GLY A 532 -0.01 -23.88 7.94
N PRO A 533 -1.18 -23.40 8.37
CA PRO A 533 -1.40 -22.99 9.75
C PRO A 533 -1.25 -24.18 10.72
N ALA A 534 -0.40 -24.03 11.73
CA ALA A 534 -0.13 -25.08 12.71
C ALA A 534 -1.42 -25.53 13.41
N GLY A 535 -1.62 -26.85 13.49
CA GLY A 535 -2.78 -27.49 14.11
C GLY A 535 -4.09 -27.37 13.34
N LYS A 536 -4.09 -26.80 12.13
CA LYS A 536 -5.31 -26.60 11.34
C LYS A 536 -5.32 -27.43 10.06
N GLU A 537 -6.53 -27.76 9.65
CA GLU A 537 -6.81 -28.28 8.32
C GLU A 537 -7.03 -27.12 7.35
N VAL A 538 -6.42 -27.25 6.17
CA VAL A 538 -6.71 -26.40 5.02
C VAL A 538 -7.50 -27.23 4.01
N SER A 539 -8.61 -26.67 3.51
CA SER A 539 -9.45 -27.31 2.51
C SER A 539 -9.48 -26.50 1.21
N PHE A 540 -9.36 -27.17 0.08
CA PHE A 540 -9.56 -26.62 -1.26
C PHE A 540 -10.64 -27.39 -1.99
N GLN A 541 -11.53 -26.68 -2.67
CA GLN A 541 -12.49 -27.30 -3.57
C GLN A 541 -11.79 -27.82 -4.82
N LEU A 542 -12.03 -29.09 -5.15
CA LEU A 542 -11.59 -29.75 -6.36
C LEU A 542 -12.79 -29.91 -7.29
N ASN A 543 -12.84 -29.09 -8.34
CA ASN A 543 -13.85 -29.26 -9.37
C ASN A 543 -13.44 -30.41 -10.30
N HIS A 544 -14.43 -31.17 -10.78
CA HIS A 544 -14.26 -32.31 -11.70
C HIS A 544 -13.32 -33.44 -11.19
N PRO A 545 -13.50 -33.96 -9.96
CA PRO A 545 -12.59 -34.92 -9.33
C PRO A 545 -12.28 -36.19 -10.12
N THR A 546 -13.15 -36.57 -11.07
CA THR A 546 -12.93 -37.71 -11.98
C THR A 546 -11.69 -37.57 -12.86
N LEU A 547 -11.15 -36.36 -13.02
CA LEU A 547 -9.91 -36.10 -13.75
C LEU A 547 -8.66 -36.27 -12.87
N ILE A 548 -8.83 -36.45 -11.56
CA ILE A 548 -7.74 -36.87 -10.68
C ILE A 548 -7.56 -38.37 -10.88
N GLY A 549 -6.53 -38.74 -11.65
CA GLY A 549 -6.22 -40.14 -11.93
C GLY A 549 -5.93 -40.97 -10.68
N ASP A 550 -5.51 -42.22 -10.86
CA ASP A 550 -5.03 -43.06 -9.76
C ASP A 550 -3.60 -42.76 -9.33
N GLU A 551 -2.97 -41.74 -9.91
CA GLU A 551 -1.63 -41.31 -9.56
C GLU A 551 -1.60 -40.67 -8.16
N ALA A 552 -0.55 -40.98 -7.40
CA ALA A 552 -0.45 -40.60 -6.00
C ALA A 552 -0.10 -39.11 -5.85
N ILE A 553 -0.92 -38.39 -5.08
CA ILE A 553 -0.70 -37.00 -4.69
C ILE A 553 -0.10 -37.01 -3.30
N SER A 554 0.96 -36.22 -3.08
CA SER A 554 1.53 -36.10 -1.75
C SER A 554 2.03 -34.70 -1.42
N PHE A 555 1.96 -34.35 -0.14
CA PHE A 555 2.42 -33.08 0.41
C PHE A 555 3.43 -33.36 1.51
N ASN A 556 4.65 -32.85 1.35
CA ASN A 556 5.79 -33.08 2.24
C ASN A 556 5.99 -34.56 2.61
N GLY A 557 5.80 -35.45 1.63
CA GLY A 557 5.95 -36.90 1.78
C GLY A 557 4.71 -37.64 2.30
N VAL A 558 3.65 -36.95 2.72
CA VAL A 558 2.38 -37.58 3.13
C VAL A 558 1.49 -37.79 1.91
N GLN A 559 1.17 -39.06 1.63
CA GLN A 559 0.27 -39.44 0.54
C GLN A 559 -1.19 -39.10 0.89
N CYS A 560 -1.92 -38.56 -0.08
CA CYS A 560 -3.34 -38.24 0.08
C CYS A 560 -4.20 -39.49 -0.08
N SER A 561 -4.98 -39.84 0.93
CA SER A 561 -5.99 -40.89 0.86
C SER A 561 -7.15 -40.44 -0.05
N LYS A 562 -7.73 -41.35 -0.83
CA LYS A 562 -9.06 -41.15 -1.43
C LYS A 562 -10.09 -41.59 -0.39
N GLU A 563 -10.90 -40.67 0.10
CA GLU A 563 -11.95 -40.92 1.09
C GLU A 563 -13.31 -40.61 0.46
N ILE A 564 -14.31 -41.46 0.72
CA ILE A 564 -15.69 -41.17 0.32
C ILE A 564 -16.30 -40.33 1.44
N ASP A 565 -16.80 -39.15 1.11
CA ASP A 565 -17.59 -38.34 2.05
C ASP A 565 -19.03 -38.83 2.01
N ASP A 566 -19.55 -39.24 3.16
CA ASP A 566 -20.94 -39.64 3.38
C ASP A 566 -21.87 -38.43 3.63
N GLY A 567 -21.30 -37.22 3.64
CA GLY A 567 -22.03 -35.96 3.53
C GLY A 567 -22.49 -35.70 2.10
N ARG A 568 -23.77 -35.33 1.90
CA ARG A 568 -24.23 -34.80 0.62
C ARG A 568 -23.80 -33.34 0.50
N ASP A 569 -22.76 -33.10 -0.28
CA ASP A 569 -22.57 -31.81 -0.91
C ASP A 569 -23.46 -31.82 -2.16
N ASP A 570 -24.45 -30.92 -2.26
CA ASP A 570 -25.45 -30.94 -3.35
C ASP A 570 -24.84 -30.65 -4.76
N ASP A 571 -23.53 -30.44 -4.86
CA ASP A 571 -22.81 -30.00 -6.06
C ASP A 571 -21.86 -31.03 -6.68
N GLY A 572 -21.64 -32.21 -6.07
CA GLY A 572 -20.82 -33.29 -6.66
C GLY A 572 -19.31 -33.00 -6.74
N ASN A 573 -18.81 -32.06 -5.92
CA ASN A 573 -17.42 -31.60 -5.94
C ASN A 573 -16.58 -32.29 -4.85
N ALA A 574 -15.32 -32.58 -5.14
CA ALA A 574 -14.42 -33.13 -4.13
C ALA A 574 -13.72 -32.03 -3.33
N LYS A 575 -13.14 -32.39 -2.18
CA LYS A 575 -12.31 -31.50 -1.37
C LYS A 575 -10.93 -32.10 -1.13
N LEU A 576 -9.88 -31.33 -1.42
CA LEU A 576 -8.53 -31.61 -0.97
C LEU A 576 -8.37 -31.05 0.44
N GLN A 577 -8.11 -31.92 1.41
CA GLN A 577 -7.90 -31.55 2.80
C GLN A 577 -6.47 -31.88 3.23
N ILE A 578 -5.77 -30.90 3.77
CA ILE A 578 -4.38 -31.04 4.26
C ILE A 578 -4.36 -30.62 5.71
N MET A 579 -4.01 -31.55 6.60
CA MET A 579 -3.83 -31.29 8.03
C MET A 579 -2.37 -30.98 8.32
N PHE A 580 -2.14 -29.79 8.87
CA PHE A 580 -0.84 -29.37 9.37
C PHE A 580 -0.73 -29.67 10.86
N GLY A 581 0.38 -30.29 11.25
CA GLY A 581 0.69 -30.72 12.62
C GLY A 581 1.04 -29.57 13.55
N ASP A 582 1.78 -29.88 14.62
CA ASP A 582 2.29 -28.90 15.60
C ASP A 582 1.19 -28.06 16.26
N GLY A 583 0.02 -28.66 16.52
CA GLY A 583 -1.11 -27.96 17.11
C GLY A 583 -0.85 -27.33 18.49
N SER A 584 0.17 -27.80 19.22
CA SER A 584 0.64 -27.14 20.45
C SER A 584 1.28 -25.76 20.22
N LEU A 585 1.63 -25.43 18.97
CA LEU A 585 2.18 -24.13 18.56
C LEU A 585 1.14 -23.30 17.76
N ALA A 586 -0.11 -23.74 17.73
CA ALA A 586 -1.16 -23.06 16.98
C ALA A 586 -1.37 -21.63 17.53
N VAL A 587 -1.18 -20.66 16.65
CA VAL A 587 -1.51 -19.25 16.84
C VAL A 587 -2.16 -18.78 15.55
N SER A 588 -3.21 -17.98 15.65
CA SER A 588 -3.88 -17.36 14.50
C SER A 588 -3.80 -15.85 14.60
N HIS A 589 -3.62 -15.18 13.47
CA HIS A 589 -3.79 -13.73 13.39
C HIS A 589 -5.23 -13.34 13.80
N ALA A 590 -5.36 -12.24 14.55
CA ALA A 590 -6.63 -11.77 15.11
C ALA A 590 -7.47 -12.87 15.78
N MET A 591 -6.85 -13.69 16.64
CA MET A 591 -7.56 -14.75 17.37
C MET A 591 -8.62 -14.15 18.29
N PRO A 592 -9.88 -14.64 18.29
CA PRO A 592 -10.87 -14.21 19.27
C PRO A 592 -10.35 -14.46 20.69
N LEU A 593 -10.50 -13.48 21.58
CA LEU A 593 -10.03 -13.60 22.96
C LEU A 593 -10.85 -14.65 23.71
N GLY A 594 -12.18 -14.64 23.58
CA GLY A 594 -13.05 -15.62 24.23
C GLY A 594 -13.80 -16.51 23.24
N ASP A 595 -14.33 -17.62 23.74
CA ASP A 595 -14.95 -18.70 22.94
C ASP A 595 -16.20 -18.27 22.16
N GLN A 596 -16.86 -17.19 22.58
CA GLN A 596 -18.10 -16.71 22.00
C GLN A 596 -17.95 -15.31 21.42
N LEU A 597 -18.17 -15.21 20.11
CA LEU A 597 -18.35 -13.93 19.45
C LEU A 597 -19.72 -13.32 19.84
N PRO A 598 -19.83 -11.98 19.90
CA PRO A 598 -21.10 -11.31 20.15
C PRO A 598 -22.15 -11.65 19.09
N SER A 599 -23.42 -11.68 19.49
CA SER A 599 -24.54 -11.79 18.54
C SER A 599 -24.52 -10.64 17.53
N SER A 600 -24.85 -10.91 16.27
CA SER A 600 -25.07 -9.88 15.24
C SER A 600 -26.18 -8.87 15.60
N GLN A 601 -27.01 -9.18 16.60
CA GLN A 601 -28.04 -8.28 17.14
C GLN A 601 -27.55 -7.44 18.32
N ASN A 602 -26.28 -7.57 18.74
CA ASN A 602 -25.70 -6.78 19.81
C ASN A 602 -25.78 -5.28 19.48
N THR A 603 -26.26 -4.48 20.44
CA THR A 603 -26.37 -3.01 20.34
C THR A 603 -25.62 -2.31 21.49
N GLY A 604 -24.56 -2.96 21.99
CA GLY A 604 -23.74 -2.51 23.12
C GLY A 604 -24.28 -2.92 24.49
N GLY A 605 -23.92 -2.16 25.53
CA GLY A 605 -24.18 -2.51 26.93
C GLY A 605 -23.19 -3.51 27.52
N LYS A 606 -23.63 -4.33 28.49
CA LYS A 606 -22.77 -5.30 29.16
C LYS A 606 -22.47 -6.49 28.24
N PHE A 607 -21.19 -6.79 28.05
CA PHE A 607 -20.69 -7.99 27.41
C PHE A 607 -19.76 -8.71 28.38
N SER A 608 -19.83 -10.03 28.46
CA SER A 608 -18.99 -10.84 29.35
C SER A 608 -18.50 -12.07 28.61
N THR A 609 -17.25 -12.43 28.84
CA THR A 609 -16.64 -13.63 28.27
C THR A 609 -15.57 -14.19 29.20
N THR A 610 -15.27 -15.48 29.05
CA THR A 610 -14.14 -16.13 29.69
C THR A 610 -13.09 -16.39 28.61
N PHE A 611 -11.82 -16.25 28.97
CA PHE A 611 -10.72 -16.50 28.05
C PHE A 611 -9.51 -17.14 28.72
N GLU A 612 -8.72 -17.81 27.90
CA GLU A 612 -7.40 -18.33 28.21
C GLU A 612 -6.47 -17.94 27.07
N VAL A 613 -5.26 -17.45 27.38
CA VAL A 613 -4.25 -17.15 26.36
C VAL A 613 -3.26 -18.32 26.33
N PRO A 614 -3.19 -19.10 25.24
CA PRO A 614 -2.33 -20.27 25.16
C PRO A 614 -0.84 -19.91 25.34
N ILE A 615 -0.06 -20.79 25.95
CA ILE A 615 1.41 -20.64 26.05
C ILE A 615 2.09 -20.42 24.69
N SER A 616 1.55 -20.96 23.60
CA SER A 616 2.07 -20.77 22.24
C SER A 616 2.10 -19.30 21.82
N VAL A 617 1.15 -18.49 22.29
CA VAL A 617 1.12 -17.03 22.06
C VAL A 617 2.32 -16.38 22.73
N PHE A 618 2.59 -16.70 23.99
CA PHE A 618 3.73 -16.15 24.74
C PHE A 618 5.07 -16.58 24.15
N ILE A 619 5.17 -17.82 23.66
CA ILE A 619 6.36 -18.30 22.93
C ILE A 619 6.59 -17.44 21.69
N GLN A 620 5.57 -17.20 20.86
CA GLN A 620 5.69 -16.35 19.67
C GLN A 620 6.15 -14.92 20.02
N LEU A 621 5.58 -14.31 21.06
CA LEU A 621 5.98 -12.96 21.49
C LEU A 621 7.44 -12.91 21.98
N MET A 622 7.87 -13.93 22.73
CA MET A 622 9.24 -14.05 23.23
C MET A 622 10.25 -14.28 22.10
N GLU A 623 9.92 -15.14 21.13
CA GLU A 623 10.74 -15.34 19.94
C GLU A 623 10.89 -14.04 19.15
N ARG A 624 9.81 -13.27 19.02
CA ARG A 624 9.82 -11.96 18.35
C ARG A 624 10.66 -10.93 19.11
N GLU A 625 10.56 -10.87 20.43
CA GLU A 625 11.39 -10.00 21.26
C GLU A 625 12.88 -10.34 21.13
N ASN A 626 13.21 -11.63 21.08
CA ASN A 626 14.58 -12.09 20.88
C ASN A 626 15.11 -11.77 19.47
N ALA A 627 14.25 -11.83 18.45
CA ALA A 627 14.60 -11.52 17.06
C ALA A 627 14.73 -10.01 16.81
N TYR A 628 13.92 -9.19 17.47
CA TYR A 628 13.88 -7.73 17.31
C TYR A 628 13.94 -6.99 18.67
N PRO A 629 15.09 -7.05 19.39
CA PRO A 629 15.22 -6.55 20.75
C PRO A 629 15.45 -5.03 20.81
N ILE A 630 14.49 -4.27 20.31
CA ILE A 630 14.50 -2.80 20.39
C ILE A 630 14.14 -2.36 21.81
N ASP A 631 14.87 -1.38 22.33
CA ASP A 631 14.64 -0.77 23.63
C ASP A 631 13.61 0.36 23.49
N TRP A 632 12.34 -0.05 23.54
CA TRP A 632 11.19 0.82 23.34
C TRP A 632 10.97 1.77 24.52
N GLN A 633 10.80 3.05 24.23
CA GLN A 633 10.53 4.11 25.20
C GLN A 633 9.05 4.13 25.61
N SER A 634 8.75 4.69 26.78
CA SER A 634 7.38 4.73 27.29
C SER A 634 6.39 5.44 26.36
N ALA A 635 6.83 6.49 25.65
CA ALA A 635 5.99 7.22 24.70
C ALA A 635 5.67 6.37 23.45
N GLU A 636 6.56 5.47 23.04
CA GLU A 636 6.37 4.58 21.88
C GLU A 636 5.25 3.54 22.15
N ARG A 637 4.85 3.34 23.42
CA ARG A 637 3.73 2.47 23.80
C ARG A 637 2.36 3.02 23.41
N PHE A 638 2.24 4.31 23.10
CA PHE A 638 0.98 4.88 22.62
C PHE A 638 0.66 4.45 21.18
N ALA A 639 1.70 4.13 20.40
CA ALA A 639 1.55 3.55 19.08
C ALA A 639 1.31 2.03 19.21
N THR A 640 0.14 1.58 18.79
CA THR A 640 -0.23 0.16 18.95
C THR A 640 0.50 -0.80 18.02
N TRP A 641 1.15 -0.28 16.97
CA TRP A 641 1.90 -1.06 15.97
C TRP A 641 3.40 -1.23 16.27
N LEU A 642 3.99 -0.39 17.12
CA LEU A 642 5.46 -0.32 17.20
C LEU A 642 6.13 -1.43 17.98
N ILE A 643 5.48 -1.92 19.03
CA ILE A 643 6.11 -2.85 19.96
C ILE A 643 5.51 -4.23 19.69
N PRO A 644 6.10 -4.99 18.76
CA PRO A 644 5.43 -6.14 18.18
C PRO A 644 5.37 -7.32 19.16
N GLN A 645 6.13 -7.29 20.27
CA GLN A 645 6.08 -8.29 21.34
C GLN A 645 5.02 -8.00 22.43
N ARG A 646 4.26 -6.91 22.34
CA ARG A 646 3.11 -6.68 23.25
C ARG A 646 2.04 -7.74 23.00
N LEU A 647 1.08 -7.87 23.90
CA LEU A 647 -0.12 -8.66 23.74
C LEU A 647 -1.31 -7.71 23.88
N LEU A 648 -1.92 -7.35 22.74
CA LEU A 648 -3.02 -6.39 22.70
C LEU A 648 -4.34 -7.08 22.40
N ALA A 649 -5.30 -6.94 23.31
CA ALA A 649 -6.68 -7.37 23.09
C ALA A 649 -7.50 -6.20 22.54
N TYR A 650 -7.74 -6.22 21.24
CA TYR A 650 -8.47 -5.20 20.51
C TYR A 650 -9.98 -5.40 20.67
N ILE A 651 -10.67 -4.39 21.21
CA ILE A 651 -12.13 -4.38 21.36
C ILE A 651 -12.70 -3.79 20.07
N PHE A 652 -13.05 -4.66 19.13
CA PHE A 652 -13.42 -4.23 17.79
C PHE A 652 -14.86 -3.76 17.72
N ILE A 653 -15.03 -2.48 17.41
CA ILE A 653 -16.31 -1.85 17.10
C ILE A 653 -16.18 -1.19 15.74
N ALA A 654 -17.05 -1.58 14.80
CA ALA A 654 -17.14 -0.95 13.49
C ALA A 654 -17.44 0.55 13.62
N ASN A 655 -16.67 1.39 12.90
CA ASN A 655 -16.77 2.85 12.94
C ASN A 655 -16.72 3.40 14.38
N PRO A 656 -15.60 3.19 15.10
CA PRO A 656 -15.49 3.59 16.49
C PRO A 656 -15.47 5.13 16.59
N ASP A 657 -15.98 5.67 17.71
CA ASP A 657 -16.03 7.11 17.97
C ASP A 657 -15.21 7.42 19.23
N ASP A 658 -14.29 8.38 19.12
CA ASP A 658 -13.35 8.71 20.18
C ASP A 658 -14.00 9.50 21.34
N SER A 659 -15.25 9.94 21.20
CA SER A 659 -16.05 10.47 22.30
C SER A 659 -16.55 9.38 23.25
N TRP A 660 -16.57 8.12 22.81
CA TRP A 660 -17.04 7.02 23.65
C TRP A 660 -16.06 6.69 24.78
N SER A 661 -16.62 6.16 25.86
CA SER A 661 -15.87 5.67 27.01
C SER A 661 -16.32 4.24 27.32
N LEU A 662 -15.37 3.31 27.31
CA LEU A 662 -15.60 1.92 27.68
C LEU A 662 -15.06 1.69 29.09
N LYS A 663 -15.68 0.75 29.79
CA LYS A 663 -15.16 0.25 31.07
C LYS A 663 -14.97 -1.25 30.98
N ALA A 664 -13.90 -1.76 31.56
CA ALA A 664 -13.62 -3.18 31.62
C ALA A 664 -13.40 -3.61 33.07
N LYS A 665 -13.75 -4.87 33.34
CA LYS A 665 -13.38 -5.56 34.58
C LYS A 665 -12.74 -6.90 34.26
N LEU A 666 -11.62 -7.20 34.89
CA LEU A 666 -10.96 -8.50 34.86
C LEU A 666 -11.11 -9.14 36.23
N ASP A 667 -11.74 -10.31 36.29
CA ASP A 667 -12.04 -11.04 37.54
C ASP A 667 -12.75 -10.19 38.61
N GLY A 668 -13.58 -9.25 38.15
CA GLY A 668 -14.34 -8.33 39.00
C GLY A 668 -13.64 -7.00 39.32
N GLU A 669 -12.32 -6.92 39.12
CA GLU A 669 -11.51 -5.72 39.33
C GLU A 669 -11.52 -4.81 38.12
N SER A 670 -11.57 -3.49 38.33
CA SER A 670 -11.63 -2.54 37.21
C SER A 670 -10.26 -2.39 36.53
N VAL A 671 -10.24 -2.46 35.21
CA VAL A 671 -9.01 -2.33 34.41
C VAL A 671 -9.14 -1.19 33.39
N THR A 672 -8.00 -0.65 32.98
CA THR A 672 -7.93 0.47 32.03
C THR A 672 -8.24 -0.02 30.61
N VAL A 673 -9.16 0.67 29.94
CA VAL A 673 -9.39 0.53 28.49
C VAL A 673 -8.70 1.69 27.81
N HIS A 674 -7.74 1.37 26.94
CA HIS A 674 -6.95 2.36 26.21
C HIS A 674 -7.63 2.72 24.88
N LYS A 675 -7.33 3.93 24.38
CA LYS A 675 -7.73 4.40 23.05
C LYS A 675 -6.53 4.30 22.11
N ALA A 676 -6.76 3.82 20.90
CA ALA A 676 -5.76 3.73 19.85
C ALA A 676 -6.08 4.71 18.73
N TYR A 677 -5.04 5.30 18.15
CA TYR A 677 -5.11 6.24 17.05
C TYR A 677 -4.08 5.82 16.00
N ASN A 678 -4.38 6.06 14.72
CA ASN A 678 -3.48 5.89 13.58
C ASN A 678 -2.42 7.01 13.49
N SER A 679 -2.16 7.69 14.61
CA SER A 679 -1.23 8.80 14.78
C SER A 679 -0.70 8.69 16.21
N ARG A 680 0.56 9.07 16.43
CA ARG A 680 1.28 8.85 17.69
C ARG A 680 1.14 10.00 18.67
N GLY A 681 1.14 11.21 18.16
CA GLY A 681 1.14 12.43 18.94
C GLY A 681 -0.19 13.15 18.92
N VAL A 682 -0.82 13.30 17.75
CA VAL A 682 -2.03 14.09 17.61
C VAL A 682 -3.27 13.24 17.88
N ILE A 683 -3.86 13.45 19.06
CA ILE A 683 -5.20 12.95 19.35
C ILE A 683 -6.19 13.66 18.42
N ASN A 684 -6.65 12.94 17.41
CA ASN A 684 -7.62 13.40 16.43
C ASN A 684 -8.67 12.30 16.24
N GLY A 685 -9.95 12.61 16.44
CA GLY A 685 -11.03 11.64 16.23
C GLY A 685 -11.05 11.03 14.83
N ARG A 686 -10.51 11.73 13.82
CA ARG A 686 -10.37 11.21 12.46
C ARG A 686 -9.36 10.06 12.33
N THR A 687 -8.35 10.03 13.21
CA THR A 687 -7.34 8.96 13.25
C THR A 687 -7.70 7.87 14.25
N PHE A 688 -8.86 7.93 14.92
CA PHE A 688 -9.22 6.96 15.95
C PHE A 688 -9.45 5.56 15.38
N THR A 689 -8.70 4.58 15.89
CA THR A 689 -8.80 3.17 15.45
C THR A 689 -9.61 2.33 16.42
N GLY A 690 -9.86 2.79 17.65
CA GLY A 690 -10.75 2.11 18.59
C GLY A 690 -10.13 1.88 19.96
N PHE A 691 -10.56 0.79 20.62
CA PHE A 691 -10.26 0.54 22.03
C PHE A 691 -9.48 -0.76 22.21
N TYR A 692 -8.56 -0.80 23.16
CA TYR A 692 -7.81 -2.02 23.46
C TYR A 692 -7.51 -2.18 24.95
N LEU A 693 -7.20 -3.41 25.35
CA LEU A 693 -6.57 -3.75 26.63
C LEU A 693 -5.12 -4.15 26.35
N ASP A 694 -4.18 -3.62 27.12
CA ASP A 694 -2.79 -4.10 27.11
C ASP A 694 -2.68 -5.26 28.11
N LEU A 695 -2.62 -6.50 27.60
CA LEU A 695 -2.60 -7.68 28.46
C LEU A 695 -1.25 -7.87 29.16
N ASN A 696 -0.17 -7.20 28.73
CA ASN A 696 1.08 -7.19 29.47
C ASN A 696 0.95 -6.33 30.74
N GLU A 697 0.26 -5.19 30.68
CA GLU A 697 -0.01 -4.34 31.85
C GLU A 697 -0.91 -5.03 32.87
N LEU A 698 -1.73 -5.98 32.43
CA LEU A 698 -2.64 -6.76 33.28
C LEU A 698 -2.02 -8.04 33.84
N GLU A 699 -0.74 -8.31 33.57
CA GLU A 699 0.00 -9.48 34.05
C GLU A 699 -0.69 -10.82 33.74
N ILE A 700 -1.29 -10.94 32.54
CA ILE A 700 -1.93 -12.18 32.08
C ILE A 700 -0.90 -13.30 31.96
N ALA A 701 -1.20 -14.45 32.57
CA ALA A 701 -0.39 -15.65 32.53
C ALA A 701 -0.89 -16.64 31.45
N PRO A 702 0.02 -17.45 30.86
CA PRO A 702 -0.35 -18.48 29.90
C PRO A 702 -1.21 -19.56 30.55
N ASP A 703 -2.16 -20.09 29.78
CA ASP A 703 -3.01 -21.24 30.16
C ASP A 703 -3.79 -21.04 31.48
N VAL A 704 -4.06 -19.77 31.83
CA VAL A 704 -4.90 -19.38 32.97
C VAL A 704 -6.22 -18.80 32.45
N SER A 705 -7.32 -19.26 33.03
CA SER A 705 -8.67 -18.77 32.72
C SER A 705 -8.97 -17.46 33.46
N TYR A 706 -9.39 -16.45 32.72
CA TYR A 706 -9.80 -15.13 33.23
C TYR A 706 -11.24 -14.80 32.82
N HIS A 707 -11.95 -14.03 33.65
CA HIS A 707 -13.28 -13.51 33.33
C HIS A 707 -13.23 -12.01 33.00
N LEU A 708 -13.62 -11.66 31.77
CA LEU A 708 -13.66 -10.29 31.29
C LEU A 708 -15.10 -9.79 31.17
N GLU A 709 -15.38 -8.63 31.76
CA GLU A 709 -16.63 -7.90 31.54
C GLU A 709 -16.34 -6.55 30.89
N LEU A 710 -17.01 -6.25 29.78
CA LEU A 710 -17.02 -4.95 29.13
C LEU A 710 -18.36 -4.25 29.36
N ASN A 711 -18.30 -2.94 29.57
CA ASN A 711 -19.44 -2.06 29.46
C ASN A 711 -19.25 -1.17 28.23
N LEU A 712 -19.93 -1.53 27.15
CA LEU A 712 -19.91 -0.87 25.86
C LEU A 712 -20.94 0.28 25.83
N PRO A 713 -20.75 1.29 24.97
CA PRO A 713 -21.74 2.34 24.76
C PRO A 713 -23.13 1.75 24.49
N HIS A 714 -24.17 2.32 25.10
CA HIS A 714 -25.53 1.89 24.79
C HIS A 714 -25.92 2.42 23.40
N ARG A 715 -26.63 1.58 22.62
CA ARG A 715 -27.14 1.91 21.26
C ARG A 715 -26.06 1.92 20.17
N LEU A 716 -25.08 1.02 20.26
CA LEU A 716 -24.26 0.72 19.09
C LEU A 716 -25.16 0.25 17.92
N PRO A 717 -24.80 0.56 16.66
CA PRO A 717 -25.45 -0.07 15.51
C PRO A 717 -25.41 -1.60 15.64
N ARG A 718 -26.47 -2.27 15.18
CA ARG A 718 -26.54 -3.74 15.26
C ARG A 718 -25.34 -4.36 14.57
N GLY A 719 -24.63 -5.24 15.29
CA GLY A 719 -23.46 -5.95 14.77
C GLY A 719 -22.21 -5.08 14.63
N ALA A 720 -22.20 -3.86 15.16
CA ALA A 720 -21.00 -3.02 15.15
C ALA A 720 -19.89 -3.61 16.04
N PHE A 721 -20.24 -4.12 17.24
CA PHE A 721 -19.29 -4.83 18.09
C PHE A 721 -19.15 -6.28 17.62
N GLN A 722 -17.98 -6.65 17.08
CA GLN A 722 -17.73 -7.99 16.54
C GLN A 722 -16.95 -8.89 17.49
N GLY A 723 -16.43 -8.35 18.59
CA GLY A 723 -15.75 -9.11 19.62
C GLY A 723 -14.46 -8.47 20.10
N ILE A 724 -13.66 -9.28 20.77
CA ILE A 724 -12.35 -8.90 21.31
C ILE A 724 -11.33 -9.84 20.66
N PHE A 725 -10.26 -9.31 20.10
CA PHE A 725 -9.31 -10.08 19.29
C PHE A 725 -7.88 -9.81 19.73
N LEU A 726 -7.05 -10.85 19.80
CA LEU A 726 -5.60 -10.72 19.96
C LEU A 726 -5.00 -10.28 18.61
N HIS A 727 -4.79 -8.97 18.45
CA HIS A 727 -4.55 -8.37 17.13
C HIS A 727 -3.11 -8.50 16.63
N ASN A 728 -2.13 -8.44 17.52
CA ASN A 728 -0.70 -8.35 17.17
C ASN A 728 0.02 -9.71 17.16
N LEU A 729 -0.69 -10.73 16.69
CA LEU A 729 -0.19 -12.09 16.52
C LEU A 729 -0.03 -12.41 15.03
N GLU A 730 0.86 -13.32 14.69
CA GLU A 730 0.94 -13.87 13.33
C GLU A 730 0.43 -15.32 13.35
N THR A 731 -0.19 -15.76 12.26
CA THR A 731 -0.55 -17.17 12.13
C THR A 731 0.72 -18.02 12.07
N SER A 732 0.89 -18.93 13.04
CA SER A 732 2.02 -19.87 13.05
C SER A 732 1.90 -20.81 11.84
N LEU A 733 2.94 -20.86 11.01
CA LEU A 733 3.01 -21.77 9.87
C LEU A 733 3.96 -22.94 10.16
N THR A 734 3.60 -24.14 9.71
CA THR A 734 4.44 -25.34 9.78
C THR A 734 4.45 -26.09 8.45
N GLY A 735 5.57 -26.75 8.16
CA GLY A 735 5.69 -27.72 7.06
C GLY A 735 5.36 -29.16 7.48
N ASN A 736 5.05 -29.41 8.74
CA ASN A 736 4.71 -30.73 9.23
C ASN A 736 3.31 -31.12 8.74
N VAL A 737 3.20 -31.83 7.62
CA VAL A 737 1.93 -32.39 7.15
C VAL A 737 1.70 -33.71 7.88
N THR A 738 0.54 -33.88 8.50
CA THR A 738 0.21 -35.10 9.28
C THR A 738 -0.86 -35.95 8.61
N ARG A 739 -1.73 -35.35 7.80
CA ARG A 739 -2.75 -36.03 6.99
C ARG A 739 -2.98 -35.27 5.70
N CYS A 740 -3.21 -36.00 4.61
CA CYS A 740 -3.80 -35.47 3.40
C CYS A 740 -4.93 -36.40 2.96
N ALA A 741 -6.07 -35.83 2.53
CA ALA A 741 -7.21 -36.59 2.03
C ALA A 741 -7.86 -35.86 0.85
N ILE A 742 -8.35 -36.64 -0.11
CA ILE A 742 -9.22 -36.20 -1.20
C ILE A 742 -10.58 -36.82 -0.92
N LYS A 743 -11.52 -35.99 -0.48
CA LYS A 743 -12.88 -36.40 -0.17
C LYS A 743 -13.78 -36.23 -1.37
N THR A 744 -14.43 -37.31 -1.82
CA THR A 744 -15.36 -37.31 -2.96
C THR A 744 -16.75 -37.72 -2.50
N ASP A 745 -17.80 -37.12 -3.07
CA ASP A 745 -19.18 -37.57 -2.85
C ASP A 745 -19.37 -39.02 -3.37
N SER A 746 -20.25 -39.77 -2.70
CA SER A 746 -20.53 -41.19 -2.95
C SER A 746 -21.24 -41.49 -4.28
#